data_AF-K6ZLF5-F1
#
_entry.id   AF-K6ZLF5-F1
#
_cell.length_a   1.000
_cell.length_b   1.000
_cell.length_c   1.000
_cell.angle_alpha   90.00
_cell.angle_beta   90.00
_cell.angle_gamma   90.00
#
_symmetry.space_group_name_H-M   'P 1'
#
loop_
_entity.id
_entity.type
_entity.pdbx_description
1 polymer ?
#
loop_
_entity_poly.entity_id
_entity_poly.type
_entity_poly.pdbx_seq_one_letter_code
_entity_poly.pdbx_strand_id
1 'polypeptide(L)'
;MSTTPTIQPAARKSETPRMKAERGLFSFPKYSKSGGSSAPFLPMSRKEMNQLGWDSCDIIIVTGDAYVDHPSFGMAVIGRTLEAQGYRVGIISQPDWHSKDDFMQLGEPNLFFGVTSGNMDSMINRYTAERKLRHDDAYTAGNIGGKRPDRAVTVYTQRCKEAYKKPVIIGGIEASLRRIAHYDYWSDKVKRSVLFDSKADMLMFGNAERPLLEMASRFAAGETIEQMQDIRGTAVIRKEPLPGWQGVNSTHVDSIGKIEPIISPYEMIEDKCAIQSEEEKQAAIDAEKAKPIVIQPFTSKTTRRKPWEKTYVLLPPYDVVRAEKTHYAHTSRILHQETNPGCARALAQRHGDRIIWINPPAFPLETEEMDAVFDLPYARVPHPSYGKTKIPAYDMIKTSVNIMRGCFGGCTFCSITEHEGRVIQSRSEGSIIREIEQIRDKVPGFTGVISDLGGPTANMYKLRCKSPKAEQTCRRLSCVWPEICGHLDTDQTPTVELYKKARNVQGVKKVLIASGVRYDLAIEDPNYVRELVTHHVGGYLKIAPEHTEKAPLDKMMKPGMGTYDRFKEMFDKYTKEAGKEQFLIPYFISAHPGTNDEDMLNLALWLKERDFKLDQVQNFYPSPMANATTMYHTNKNPIHKVDHKSEIVEVPKGEIHRRLHRSFLRYHDPANWPLLRKTLIEMGKAHLIGNGPKCLVPYESRNELKGNEQKEFAKRSANKAYAKGKNSKTPKHQQGLTRFSDNQPHNIQGGQTGNTELTQTDTKPRKAKYKKR
;
A
#
# COMPACT_ATOMS: atom_id res chain seq x y z
N MET A 1 -33.89 -31.86 58.95
CA MET A 1 -34.12 -31.00 57.78
C MET A 1 -32.88 -30.12 57.59
N SER A 2 -31.94 -30.51 56.73
CA SER A 2 -30.78 -29.67 56.39
C SER A 2 -31.07 -28.94 55.08
N THR A 3 -31.07 -27.61 55.14
CA THR A 3 -31.29 -26.71 54.01
C THR A 3 -30.02 -26.56 53.18
N THR A 4 -30.02 -27.15 51.99
CA THR A 4 -28.98 -26.95 50.98
C THR A 4 -29.18 -25.59 50.30
N PRO A 5 -28.16 -24.72 50.20
CA PRO A 5 -28.31 -23.42 49.57
C PRO A 5 -28.32 -23.56 48.04
N THR A 6 -29.37 -23.02 47.42
CA THR A 6 -29.56 -23.00 45.97
C THR A 6 -28.63 -21.96 45.34
N ILE A 7 -27.69 -22.39 44.51
CA ILE A 7 -26.80 -21.52 43.74
C ILE A 7 -27.64 -20.82 42.66
N GLN A 8 -27.77 -19.49 42.75
CA GLN A 8 -28.37 -18.69 41.68
C GLN A 8 -27.47 -18.74 40.43
N PRO A 9 -28.04 -18.91 39.22
CA PRO A 9 -27.28 -18.88 37.99
C PRO A 9 -26.71 -17.48 37.77
N ALA A 10 -25.40 -17.41 37.50
CA ALA A 10 -24.70 -16.17 37.18
C ALA A 10 -25.44 -15.41 36.06
N ALA A 11 -25.81 -14.17 36.34
CA ALA A 11 -26.44 -13.27 35.38
C ALA A 11 -25.65 -13.28 34.06
N ARG A 12 -26.34 -13.55 32.94
CA ARG A 12 -25.78 -13.48 31.59
C ARG A 12 -25.09 -12.11 31.42
N LYS A 13 -23.76 -12.12 31.37
CA LYS A 13 -22.97 -10.93 31.00
C LYS A 13 -23.51 -10.44 29.65
N SER A 14 -23.99 -9.21 29.60
CA SER A 14 -24.33 -8.53 28.35
C SER A 14 -23.15 -8.65 27.39
N GLU A 15 -23.36 -9.26 26.22
CA GLU A 15 -22.30 -9.41 25.23
C GLU A 15 -21.76 -8.03 24.84
N THR A 16 -20.45 -7.87 24.87
CA THR A 16 -19.82 -6.61 24.47
C THR A 16 -20.04 -6.42 22.97
N PRO A 17 -20.69 -5.33 22.53
CA PRO A 17 -20.95 -5.09 21.11
C PRO A 17 -19.61 -4.94 20.38
N ARG A 18 -19.56 -5.40 19.12
CA ARG A 18 -18.38 -5.27 18.25
C ARG A 18 -18.15 -3.82 17.80
N MET A 19 -16.98 -3.54 17.23
CA MET A 19 -16.66 -2.22 16.67
C MET A 19 -17.59 -1.96 15.49
N LYS A 20 -18.49 -0.99 15.63
CA LYS A 20 -19.42 -0.59 14.60
C LYS A 20 -19.52 0.93 14.57
N ALA A 21 -19.76 1.50 13.38
CA ALA A 21 -20.08 2.91 13.27
C ALA A 21 -21.44 3.23 13.92
N GLU A 22 -21.59 4.43 14.46
CA GLU A 22 -22.85 4.87 15.07
C GLU A 22 -24.01 4.94 14.06
N ARG A 23 -23.68 5.12 12.77
CA ARG A 23 -24.62 5.29 11.67
C ARG A 23 -24.26 4.36 10.51
N GLY A 24 -25.30 3.86 9.83
CA GLY A 24 -25.14 3.11 8.58
C GLY A 24 -24.66 4.01 7.43
N LEU A 25 -23.99 3.41 6.45
CA LEU A 25 -23.32 4.12 5.36
C LEU A 25 -24.25 5.06 4.57
N PHE A 26 -25.41 4.57 4.14
CA PHE A 26 -26.43 5.32 3.38
C PHE A 26 -27.55 5.89 4.25
N SER A 27 -27.29 6.13 5.55
CA SER A 27 -28.29 6.68 6.47
C SER A 27 -28.45 8.20 6.40
N PHE A 28 -27.56 8.89 5.66
CA PHE A 28 -27.67 10.33 5.47
C PHE A 28 -28.91 10.68 4.62
N PRO A 29 -29.48 11.89 4.77
CA PRO A 29 -30.48 12.39 3.85
C PRO A 29 -29.93 12.42 2.41
N LYS A 30 -30.76 12.06 1.43
CA LYS A 30 -30.35 12.19 0.02
C LYS A 30 -30.22 13.67 -0.33
N TYR A 31 -29.17 14.02 -1.08
CA TYR A 31 -28.88 15.40 -1.46
C TYR A 31 -29.98 15.97 -2.37
N SER A 32 -30.29 15.28 -3.48
CA SER A 32 -31.44 15.60 -4.31
C SER A 32 -32.63 14.67 -4.03
N LYS A 33 -33.83 15.25 -3.98
CA LYS A 33 -35.11 14.53 -3.86
C LYS A 33 -35.62 14.00 -5.21
N SER A 34 -35.04 14.44 -6.33
CA SER A 34 -35.41 13.93 -7.65
C SER A 34 -34.93 12.48 -7.75
N GLY A 35 -35.87 11.53 -7.69
CA GLY A 35 -35.63 10.10 -7.89
C GLY A 35 -35.25 9.76 -9.33
N GLY A 36 -34.22 10.43 -9.88
CA GLY A 36 -33.67 10.11 -11.18
C GLY A 36 -33.04 8.73 -11.16
N SER A 37 -33.17 8.00 -12.27
CA SER A 37 -32.44 6.76 -12.51
C SER A 37 -30.93 7.02 -12.48
N SER A 38 -30.16 6.08 -11.92
CA SER A 38 -28.69 6.13 -11.97
C SER A 38 -28.19 6.32 -13.40
N ALA A 39 -27.16 7.14 -13.57
CA ALA A 39 -26.57 7.39 -14.88
C ALA A 39 -25.96 6.08 -15.42
N PRO A 40 -26.10 5.77 -16.72
CA PRO A 40 -25.46 4.59 -17.30
C PRO A 40 -23.94 4.60 -17.06
N PHE A 41 -23.33 5.78 -17.19
CA PHE A 41 -21.96 6.10 -16.78
C PHE A 41 -21.96 7.46 -16.09
N LEU A 42 -21.02 7.67 -15.17
CA LEU A 42 -20.76 9.02 -14.65
C LEU A 42 -20.20 9.88 -15.79
N PRO A 43 -20.72 11.09 -16.03
CA PRO A 43 -20.35 11.88 -17.19
C PRO A 43 -18.87 12.29 -17.14
N MET A 44 -18.20 12.15 -18.29
CA MET A 44 -16.86 12.65 -18.57
C MET A 44 -16.85 13.93 -19.41
N SER A 45 -18.00 14.33 -19.97
CA SER A 45 -18.13 15.54 -20.79
C SER A 45 -19.42 16.32 -20.55
N ARG A 46 -19.42 17.61 -20.91
CA ARG A 46 -20.64 18.46 -20.92
C ARG A 46 -21.76 17.90 -21.79
N LYS A 47 -21.41 17.21 -22.88
CA LYS A 47 -22.40 16.58 -23.77
C LYS A 47 -23.17 15.49 -23.03
N GLU A 48 -22.49 14.66 -22.25
CA GLU A 48 -23.11 13.61 -21.43
C GLU A 48 -23.91 14.21 -20.27
N MET A 49 -23.41 15.28 -19.64
CA MET A 49 -24.19 16.01 -18.63
C MET A 49 -25.52 16.51 -19.21
N ASN A 50 -25.50 17.11 -20.41
CA ASN A 50 -26.72 17.57 -21.08
C ASN A 50 -27.70 16.42 -21.39
N GLN A 51 -27.19 15.23 -21.72
CA GLN A 51 -28.02 14.03 -21.91
C GLN A 51 -28.68 13.55 -20.62
N LEU A 52 -28.03 13.76 -19.48
CA LEU A 52 -28.56 13.48 -18.14
C LEU A 52 -29.44 14.63 -17.60
N GLY A 53 -29.56 15.75 -18.34
CA GLY A 53 -30.26 16.95 -17.89
C GLY A 53 -29.55 17.71 -16.78
N TRP A 54 -28.22 17.58 -16.66
CA TRP A 54 -27.42 18.21 -15.62
C TRP A 54 -26.78 19.50 -16.13
N ASP A 55 -27.00 20.60 -15.42
CA ASP A 55 -26.36 21.91 -15.66
C ASP A 55 -24.94 22.00 -15.06
N SER A 56 -24.73 21.29 -13.95
CA SER A 56 -23.51 21.31 -13.13
C SER A 56 -23.30 19.96 -12.43
N CYS A 57 -22.04 19.67 -12.09
CA CYS A 57 -21.71 18.58 -11.18
C CYS A 57 -21.66 19.13 -9.75
N ASP A 58 -22.12 18.36 -8.77
CA ASP A 58 -21.92 18.71 -7.36
C ASP A 58 -20.50 18.38 -6.93
N ILE A 59 -19.98 17.25 -7.41
CA ILE A 59 -18.65 16.73 -7.10
C ILE A 59 -17.99 16.29 -8.40
N ILE A 60 -16.71 16.64 -8.59
CA ILE A 60 -15.91 16.18 -9.72
C ILE A 60 -14.74 15.35 -9.20
N ILE A 61 -14.61 14.12 -9.69
CA ILE A 61 -13.50 13.22 -9.35
C ILE A 61 -12.47 13.24 -10.47
N VAL A 62 -11.23 13.60 -10.13
CA VAL A 62 -10.07 13.56 -11.03
C VAL A 62 -9.24 12.32 -10.72
N THR A 63 -8.98 11.50 -11.74
CA THR A 63 -8.26 10.23 -11.59
C THR A 63 -7.11 10.08 -12.59
N GLY A 64 -6.04 9.42 -12.16
CA GLY A 64 -4.90 9.06 -13.01
C GLY A 64 -5.11 7.80 -13.87
N ASP A 65 -6.19 7.05 -13.65
CA ASP A 65 -6.56 5.85 -14.42
C ASP A 65 -7.58 6.19 -15.51
N ALA A 66 -7.68 5.35 -16.55
CA ALA A 66 -8.83 5.34 -17.46
C ALA A 66 -10.13 5.05 -16.71
N TYR A 67 -11.24 5.68 -17.09
CA TYR A 67 -12.54 5.42 -16.45
C TYR A 67 -13.11 4.06 -16.86
N VAL A 68 -13.01 3.11 -15.94
CA VAL A 68 -13.66 1.81 -16.01
C VAL A 68 -14.69 1.74 -14.90
N ASP A 69 -15.96 1.65 -15.27
CA ASP A 69 -17.07 1.64 -14.31
C ASP A 69 -17.25 0.23 -13.73
N HIS A 70 -16.33 -0.15 -12.85
CA HIS A 70 -16.23 -1.51 -12.27
C HIS A 70 -15.93 -1.44 -10.77
N PRO A 71 -16.47 -2.35 -9.94
CA PRO A 71 -16.28 -2.35 -8.48
C PRO A 71 -14.83 -2.62 -8.01
N SER A 72 -13.89 -2.83 -8.94
CA SER A 72 -12.45 -2.99 -8.65
C SER A 72 -11.65 -1.72 -8.93
N PHE A 73 -12.31 -0.66 -9.40
CA PHE A 73 -11.71 0.64 -9.67
C PHE A 73 -12.19 1.64 -8.63
N GLY A 74 -11.26 2.17 -7.82
CA GLY A 74 -11.59 2.99 -6.66
C GLY A 74 -12.42 4.23 -6.99
N MET A 75 -12.13 4.92 -8.10
CA MET A 75 -12.91 6.09 -8.52
C MET A 75 -14.36 5.74 -8.90
N ALA A 76 -14.60 4.55 -9.46
CA ALA A 76 -15.94 4.11 -9.81
C ALA A 76 -16.75 3.79 -8.55
N VAL A 77 -16.15 3.05 -7.60
CA VAL A 77 -16.78 2.76 -6.29
C VAL A 77 -17.16 4.05 -5.57
N ILE A 78 -16.21 4.99 -5.47
CA ILE A 78 -16.44 6.27 -4.81
C ILE A 78 -17.50 7.11 -5.55
N GLY A 79 -17.42 7.21 -6.87
CA GLY A 79 -18.38 7.97 -7.67
C GLY A 79 -19.81 7.42 -7.58
N ARG A 80 -19.97 6.08 -7.68
CA ARG A 80 -21.26 5.41 -7.52
C ARG A 80 -21.82 5.51 -6.10
N THR A 81 -20.96 5.45 -5.08
CA THR A 81 -21.36 5.64 -3.68
C THR A 81 -21.94 7.04 -3.44
N LEU A 82 -21.31 8.08 -4.01
CA LEU A 82 -21.83 9.45 -3.97
C LEU A 82 -23.12 9.60 -4.79
N GLU A 83 -23.19 9.03 -6.00
CA GLU A 83 -24.39 9.05 -6.83
C GLU A 83 -25.60 8.39 -6.13
N ALA A 84 -25.38 7.27 -5.43
CA ALA A 84 -26.41 6.58 -4.66
C ALA A 84 -27.03 7.47 -3.56
N GLN A 85 -26.24 8.42 -3.03
CA GLN A 85 -26.67 9.42 -2.04
C GLN A 85 -27.31 10.67 -2.70
N GLY A 86 -27.45 10.69 -4.02
CA GLY A 86 -28.16 11.72 -4.78
C GLY A 86 -27.29 12.89 -5.25
N TYR A 87 -25.97 12.76 -5.22
CA TYR A 87 -25.05 13.77 -5.76
C TYR A 87 -24.84 13.58 -7.26
N ARG A 88 -24.72 14.68 -8.01
CA ARG A 88 -24.32 14.66 -9.43
C ARG A 88 -22.80 14.60 -9.51
N VAL A 89 -22.26 13.46 -9.91
CA VAL A 89 -20.81 13.21 -9.90
C VAL A 89 -20.26 13.13 -11.31
N GLY A 90 -19.23 13.93 -11.58
CA GLY A 90 -18.49 13.89 -12.86
C GLY A 90 -17.11 13.26 -12.71
N ILE A 91 -16.58 12.68 -13.80
CA ILE A 91 -15.25 12.07 -13.84
C ILE A 91 -14.34 12.79 -14.84
N ILE A 92 -13.17 13.22 -14.39
CA ILE A 92 -12.06 13.68 -15.24
C ILE A 92 -10.96 12.62 -15.18
N SER A 93 -10.83 11.85 -16.26
CA SER A 93 -9.89 10.74 -16.36
C SER A 93 -8.68 11.13 -17.19
N GLN A 94 -7.48 10.97 -16.60
CA GLN A 94 -6.18 11.23 -17.23
C GLN A 94 -6.08 12.60 -17.94
N PRO A 95 -6.44 13.71 -17.26
CA PRO A 95 -6.36 15.04 -17.85
C PRO A 95 -4.91 15.40 -18.17
N ASP A 96 -4.71 16.19 -19.23
CA ASP A 96 -3.42 16.82 -19.50
C ASP A 96 -3.11 17.83 -18.39
N TRP A 97 -2.03 17.58 -17.65
CA TRP A 97 -1.59 18.42 -16.53
C TRP A 97 -0.68 19.57 -16.95
N HIS A 98 -0.40 19.74 -18.24
CA HIS A 98 0.35 20.88 -18.76
C HIS A 98 -0.49 22.17 -18.78
N SER A 99 -1.82 22.07 -18.76
CA SER A 99 -2.76 23.19 -18.62
C SER A 99 -3.83 22.91 -17.56
N LYS A 100 -4.59 23.93 -17.18
CA LYS A 100 -5.80 23.80 -16.35
C LYS A 100 -7.06 23.45 -17.15
N ASP A 101 -7.01 23.57 -18.47
CA ASP A 101 -8.20 23.52 -19.34
C ASP A 101 -8.96 22.19 -19.25
N ASP A 102 -8.24 21.06 -19.26
CA ASP A 102 -8.85 19.73 -19.10
C ASP A 102 -9.56 19.57 -17.73
N PHE A 103 -9.09 20.26 -16.70
CA PHE A 103 -9.71 20.27 -15.37
C PHE A 103 -10.98 21.13 -15.33
N MET A 104 -11.21 21.96 -16.36
CA MET A 104 -12.39 22.80 -16.52
C MET A 104 -13.46 22.17 -17.42
N GLN A 105 -13.20 21.00 -18.02
CA GLN A 105 -14.07 20.39 -19.03
C GLN A 105 -15.51 20.12 -18.57
N LEU A 106 -15.72 19.86 -17.27
CA LEU A 106 -17.05 19.64 -16.66
C LEU A 106 -17.61 20.89 -15.96
N GLY A 107 -16.87 22.00 -15.98
CA GLY A 107 -17.19 23.21 -15.24
C GLY A 107 -16.78 23.21 -13.77
N GLU A 108 -17.30 24.20 -13.06
CA GLU A 108 -17.11 24.35 -11.62
C GLU A 108 -18.00 23.36 -10.85
N PRO A 109 -17.45 22.60 -9.88
CA PRO A 109 -18.26 21.75 -9.01
C PRO A 109 -18.97 22.61 -7.96
N ASN A 110 -20.19 22.24 -7.58
CA ASN A 110 -20.94 22.97 -6.55
C ASN A 110 -20.27 22.84 -5.18
N LEU A 111 -19.81 21.63 -4.82
CA LEU A 111 -19.24 21.31 -3.52
C LEU A 111 -17.70 21.25 -3.56
N PHE A 112 -17.10 20.25 -4.21
CA PHE A 112 -15.64 20.04 -4.16
C PHE A 112 -15.09 19.17 -5.31
N PHE A 113 -13.76 19.21 -5.46
CA PHE A 113 -13.00 18.24 -6.27
C PHE A 113 -12.47 17.08 -5.41
N GLY A 114 -12.64 15.85 -5.88
CA GLY A 114 -11.95 14.67 -5.36
C GLY A 114 -10.78 14.28 -6.25
N VAL A 115 -9.58 14.08 -5.72
CA VAL A 115 -8.38 13.78 -6.52
C VAL A 115 -7.72 12.48 -6.06
N THR A 116 -7.42 11.61 -7.02
CA THR A 116 -6.69 10.34 -6.80
C THR A 116 -5.67 10.08 -7.91
N SER A 117 -4.59 9.38 -7.58
CA SER A 117 -3.65 8.87 -8.60
C SER A 117 -4.23 7.69 -9.39
N GLY A 118 -5.35 7.11 -8.96
CA GLY A 118 -5.93 5.86 -9.49
C GLY A 118 -5.68 4.67 -8.57
N ASN A 119 -5.81 3.45 -9.11
CA ASN A 119 -5.64 2.18 -8.38
C ASN A 119 -4.18 1.85 -8.06
N MET A 120 -3.23 2.59 -8.62
CA MET A 120 -1.80 2.43 -8.36
C MET A 120 -1.14 3.79 -8.12
N ASP A 121 -0.08 3.78 -7.31
CA ASP A 121 0.80 4.93 -7.12
C ASP A 121 1.41 5.38 -8.45
N SER A 122 1.43 6.69 -8.72
CA SER A 122 1.88 7.23 -10.00
C SER A 122 3.36 6.94 -10.30
N MET A 123 4.20 6.89 -9.26
CA MET A 123 5.62 6.58 -9.42
C MET A 123 5.83 5.10 -9.68
N ILE A 124 5.11 4.22 -8.96
CA ILE A 124 5.19 2.78 -9.18
C ILE A 124 4.65 2.41 -10.55
N ASN A 125 3.65 3.13 -11.07
CA ASN A 125 3.16 2.95 -12.43
C ASN A 125 4.28 3.21 -13.45
N ARG A 126 4.86 4.41 -13.37
CA ARG A 126 5.82 4.89 -14.37
C ARG A 126 7.23 4.29 -14.24
N TYR A 127 7.63 3.84 -13.05
CA TYR A 127 9.00 3.37 -12.79
C TYR A 127 9.04 2.01 -12.10
N THR A 128 9.99 1.18 -12.52
CA THR A 128 10.33 -0.08 -11.83
C THR A 128 10.98 0.21 -10.47
N ALA A 129 11.05 -0.80 -9.59
CA ALA A 129 11.76 -0.71 -8.31
C ALA A 129 13.27 -0.37 -8.46
N GLU A 130 13.82 -0.54 -9.66
CA GLU A 130 15.20 -0.17 -10.04
C GLU A 130 15.29 1.25 -10.63
N ARG A 131 14.22 2.06 -10.53
CA ARG A 131 14.13 3.41 -11.12
C ARG A 131 14.23 3.46 -12.65
N LYS A 132 14.02 2.33 -13.34
CA LYS A 132 13.90 2.30 -14.82
C LYS A 132 12.50 2.68 -15.25
N LEU A 133 12.40 3.52 -16.28
CA LEU A 133 11.15 3.99 -16.85
C LEU A 133 10.39 2.85 -17.55
N ARG A 134 9.09 2.73 -17.29
CA ARG A 134 8.16 1.91 -18.07
C ARG A 134 7.59 2.71 -19.24
N HIS A 135 7.40 2.02 -20.36
CA HIS A 135 6.84 2.62 -21.58
C HIS A 135 5.35 2.26 -21.75
N ASP A 136 4.85 1.43 -20.86
CA ASP A 136 3.50 0.90 -20.80
C ASP A 136 2.80 1.29 -19.49
N ASP A 137 1.47 1.44 -19.56
CA ASP A 137 0.61 1.65 -18.40
C ASP A 137 -0.67 0.82 -18.54
N ALA A 138 -0.79 -0.21 -17.70
CA ALA A 138 -1.91 -1.14 -17.70
C ALA A 138 -3.27 -0.48 -17.42
N TYR A 139 -3.29 0.69 -16.77
CA TYR A 139 -4.50 1.44 -16.42
C TYR A 139 -4.84 2.53 -17.45
N THR A 140 -4.05 2.65 -18.53
CA THR A 140 -4.28 3.60 -19.63
C THR A 140 -4.87 2.88 -20.84
N ALA A 141 -5.81 3.53 -21.53
CA ALA A 141 -6.33 3.06 -22.81
C ALA A 141 -5.20 2.94 -23.85
N GLY A 142 -5.03 1.74 -24.38
CA GLY A 142 -4.03 1.42 -25.40
C GLY A 142 -2.68 1.01 -24.81
N ASN A 143 -2.61 0.81 -23.49
CA ASN A 143 -1.38 0.51 -22.76
C ASN A 143 -0.29 1.58 -22.95
N ILE A 144 -0.71 2.83 -23.17
CA ILE A 144 0.18 3.94 -23.50
C ILE A 144 0.80 4.51 -22.22
N GLY A 145 2.13 4.45 -22.09
CA GLY A 145 2.83 5.08 -20.97
C GLY A 145 2.81 6.61 -21.04
N GLY A 146 2.96 7.26 -19.88
CA GLY A 146 3.16 8.71 -19.80
C GLY A 146 1.90 9.57 -19.90
N LYS A 147 0.71 9.00 -19.66
CA LYS A 147 -0.58 9.72 -19.54
C LYS A 147 -0.91 10.18 -18.12
N ARG A 148 0.01 9.99 -17.17
CA ARG A 148 -0.11 10.42 -15.78
C ARG A 148 1.17 11.13 -15.34
N PRO A 149 1.09 12.25 -14.59
CA PRO A 149 2.27 12.89 -14.05
C PRO A 149 2.86 12.10 -12.87
N ASP A 150 4.15 12.32 -12.63
CA ASP A 150 4.81 11.87 -11.41
C ASP A 150 4.20 12.60 -10.20
N ARG A 151 3.84 11.86 -9.15
CA ARG A 151 3.12 12.38 -7.97
C ARG A 151 1.81 13.05 -8.38
N ALA A 152 1.02 12.30 -9.15
CA ALA A 152 -0.23 12.75 -9.75
C ALA A 152 -1.17 13.48 -8.80
N VAL A 153 -1.31 13.02 -7.55
CA VAL A 153 -2.17 13.68 -6.55
C VAL A 153 -1.74 15.13 -6.32
N THR A 154 -0.43 15.40 -6.25
CA THR A 154 0.10 16.75 -6.05
C THR A 154 -0.19 17.63 -7.26
N VAL A 155 0.14 17.13 -8.45
CA VAL A 155 -0.01 17.89 -9.71
C VAL A 155 -1.47 18.18 -10.01
N TYR A 156 -2.34 17.17 -9.93
CA TYR A 156 -3.78 17.34 -10.19
C TYR A 156 -4.44 18.27 -9.17
N THR A 157 -4.06 18.20 -7.89
CA THR A 157 -4.57 19.15 -6.87
C THR A 157 -4.25 20.59 -7.25
N GLN A 158 -3.00 20.86 -7.66
CA GLN A 158 -2.58 22.20 -8.04
C GLN A 158 -3.37 22.72 -9.25
N ARG A 159 -3.61 21.87 -10.25
CA ARG A 159 -4.42 22.22 -11.42
C ARG A 159 -5.89 22.44 -11.10
N CYS A 160 -6.50 21.63 -10.22
CA CYS A 160 -7.86 21.89 -9.72
C CYS A 160 -7.96 23.27 -9.04
N LYS A 161 -6.99 23.63 -8.20
CA LYS A 161 -6.95 24.93 -7.51
C LYS A 161 -6.64 26.13 -8.42
N GLU A 162 -6.02 25.86 -9.57
CA GLU A 162 -5.81 26.83 -10.65
C GLU A 162 -7.09 27.03 -11.48
N ALA A 163 -7.83 25.95 -11.73
CA ALA A 163 -9.08 25.95 -12.48
C ALA A 163 -10.20 26.69 -11.73
N TYR A 164 -10.48 26.33 -10.47
CA TYR A 164 -11.54 26.95 -9.67
C TYR A 164 -11.15 27.12 -8.20
N LYS A 165 -11.76 28.09 -7.52
CA LYS A 165 -11.58 28.34 -6.08
C LYS A 165 -12.54 27.49 -5.25
N LYS A 166 -12.41 26.17 -5.40
CA LYS A 166 -13.21 25.17 -4.69
C LYS A 166 -12.34 24.28 -3.80
N PRO A 167 -12.91 23.69 -2.74
CA PRO A 167 -12.26 22.67 -1.95
C PRO A 167 -11.70 21.52 -2.80
N VAL A 168 -10.50 21.05 -2.47
CA VAL A 168 -9.89 19.87 -3.07
C VAL A 168 -9.54 18.84 -2.00
N ILE A 169 -10.13 17.66 -2.16
CA ILE A 169 -10.03 16.54 -1.24
C ILE A 169 -9.22 15.44 -1.92
N ILE A 170 -8.15 14.97 -1.28
CA ILE A 170 -7.25 13.96 -1.86
C ILE A 170 -7.45 12.59 -1.20
N GLY A 171 -7.34 11.52 -1.99
CA GLY A 171 -7.49 10.16 -1.52
C GLY A 171 -6.75 9.13 -2.37
N GLY A 172 -7.02 7.86 -2.12
CA GLY A 172 -6.38 6.73 -2.80
C GLY A 172 -5.02 6.34 -2.20
N ILE A 173 -4.38 5.34 -2.81
CA ILE A 173 -3.14 4.72 -2.30
C ILE A 173 -2.02 5.76 -2.16
N GLU A 174 -1.82 6.60 -3.19
CA GLU A 174 -0.75 7.59 -3.22
C GLU A 174 -0.87 8.65 -2.10
N ALA A 175 -2.08 9.13 -1.82
CA ALA A 175 -2.33 10.10 -0.76
C ALA A 175 -2.26 9.44 0.62
N SER A 176 -2.98 8.32 0.81
CA SER A 176 -3.09 7.61 2.08
C SER A 176 -1.71 7.24 2.65
N LEU A 177 -0.81 6.72 1.80
CA LEU A 177 0.53 6.30 2.23
C LEU A 177 1.54 7.45 2.42
N ARG A 178 1.12 8.70 2.17
CA ARG A 178 1.96 9.91 2.33
C ARG A 178 1.36 10.93 3.31
N ARG A 179 0.47 10.49 4.21
CA ARG A 179 -0.27 11.34 5.15
C ARG A 179 0.55 11.97 6.27
N ILE A 180 1.73 11.42 6.58
CA ILE A 180 2.71 11.99 7.53
C ILE A 180 4.07 12.22 6.85
N ALA A 181 5.07 12.68 7.60
CA ALA A 181 6.46 12.62 7.17
C ALA A 181 6.83 11.19 6.75
N HIS A 182 7.33 11.04 5.53
CA HIS A 182 7.61 9.75 4.93
C HIS A 182 8.90 9.79 4.11
N TYR A 183 9.62 8.67 4.10
CA TYR A 183 10.74 8.46 3.21
C TYR A 183 10.23 8.24 1.77
N ASP A 184 10.70 9.06 0.84
CA ASP A 184 10.41 8.97 -0.58
C ASP A 184 11.59 8.32 -1.30
N TYR A 185 11.44 7.05 -1.70
CA TYR A 185 12.48 6.29 -2.38
C TYR A 185 12.99 6.94 -3.66
N TRP A 186 12.15 7.71 -4.37
CA TRP A 186 12.49 8.30 -5.66
C TRP A 186 13.44 9.49 -5.52
N SER A 187 13.25 10.33 -4.50
CA SER A 187 14.13 11.46 -4.21
C SER A 187 15.19 11.18 -3.15
N ASP A 188 15.16 9.99 -2.52
CA ASP A 188 16.03 9.57 -1.42
C ASP A 188 16.02 10.57 -0.25
N LYS A 189 14.82 11.06 0.10
CA LYS A 189 14.61 12.09 1.11
C LYS A 189 13.39 11.80 1.97
N VAL A 190 13.42 12.27 3.22
CA VAL A 190 12.21 12.35 4.05
C VAL A 190 11.42 13.59 3.65
N LYS A 191 10.25 13.37 3.02
CA LYS A 191 9.33 14.43 2.62
C LYS A 191 8.31 14.70 3.72
N ARG A 192 7.70 15.89 3.66
CA ARG A 192 6.55 16.25 4.51
C ARG A 192 5.33 15.43 4.12
N SER A 193 4.24 15.58 4.88
CA SER A 193 2.94 15.06 4.45
C SER A 193 2.57 15.63 3.09
N VAL A 194 1.97 14.82 2.21
CA VAL A 194 1.54 15.24 0.87
C VAL A 194 0.59 16.43 0.92
N LEU A 195 -0.14 16.63 2.02
CA LEU A 195 -1.01 17.80 2.22
C LEU A 195 -0.25 19.14 2.15
N PHE A 196 0.99 19.19 2.62
CA PHE A 196 1.81 20.42 2.52
C PHE A 196 2.27 20.70 1.10
N ASP A 197 2.59 19.65 0.33
CA ASP A 197 3.09 19.75 -1.04
C ASP A 197 1.95 20.04 -2.04
N SER A 198 0.82 19.35 -1.89
CA SER A 198 -0.35 19.49 -2.77
C SER A 198 -1.18 20.72 -2.45
N LYS A 199 -1.13 21.21 -1.21
CA LYS A 199 -2.02 22.24 -0.66
C LYS A 199 -3.51 21.84 -0.74
N ALA A 200 -3.81 20.55 -0.79
CA ALA A 200 -5.18 20.06 -0.65
C ALA A 200 -5.75 20.41 0.73
N ASP A 201 -7.06 20.51 0.82
CA ASP A 201 -7.73 21.02 2.02
C ASP A 201 -7.96 19.90 3.04
N MET A 202 -8.15 18.66 2.58
CA MET A 202 -8.27 17.48 3.42
C MET A 202 -7.76 16.23 2.68
N LEU A 203 -7.21 15.28 3.43
CA LEU A 203 -6.81 13.97 2.94
C LEU A 203 -7.67 12.89 3.58
N MET A 204 -8.17 11.96 2.77
CA MET A 204 -8.86 10.74 3.23
C MET A 204 -7.94 9.54 3.09
N PHE A 205 -7.81 8.77 4.17
CA PHE A 205 -7.03 7.54 4.22
C PHE A 205 -7.90 6.39 4.74
N GLY A 206 -7.56 5.15 4.37
CA GLY A 206 -8.46 4.03 4.64
C GLY A 206 -9.40 3.77 3.46
N ASN A 207 -10.42 2.95 3.73
CA ASN A 207 -11.63 2.90 2.90
C ASN A 207 -12.41 4.20 3.13
N ALA A 208 -12.57 4.98 2.07
CA ALA A 208 -13.02 6.36 2.17
C ALA A 208 -14.53 6.54 2.07
N GLU A 209 -15.32 5.49 1.80
CA GLU A 209 -16.77 5.58 1.58
C GLU A 209 -17.48 6.30 2.74
N ARG A 210 -17.17 5.90 3.98
CA ARG A 210 -17.79 6.50 5.17
C ARG A 210 -17.37 7.96 5.41
N PRO A 211 -16.06 8.30 5.53
CA PRO A 211 -15.67 9.70 5.72
C PRO A 211 -16.11 10.60 4.57
N LEU A 212 -16.16 10.07 3.35
CA LEU A 212 -16.58 10.83 2.18
C LEU A 212 -18.07 11.17 2.22
N LEU A 213 -18.93 10.21 2.56
CA LEU A 213 -20.37 10.48 2.67
C LEU A 213 -20.68 11.42 3.84
N GLU A 214 -19.99 11.27 4.97
CA GLU A 214 -20.12 12.19 6.09
C GLU A 214 -19.71 13.62 5.69
N MET A 215 -18.54 13.77 5.05
CA MET A 215 -18.04 15.07 4.58
C MET A 215 -18.98 15.69 3.53
N ALA A 216 -19.42 14.90 2.54
CA ALA A 216 -20.34 15.38 1.49
C ALA A 216 -21.68 15.83 2.10
N SER A 217 -22.22 15.09 3.06
CA SER A 217 -23.46 15.47 3.77
C SER A 217 -23.30 16.76 4.56
N ARG A 218 -22.14 17.00 5.19
CA ARG A 218 -21.86 18.24 5.93
C ARG A 218 -21.68 19.42 4.97
N PHE A 219 -21.00 19.24 3.84
CA PHE A 219 -20.94 20.25 2.77
C PHE A 219 -22.33 20.61 2.23
N ALA A 220 -23.19 19.61 2.00
CA ALA A 220 -24.57 19.83 1.60
C ALA A 220 -25.40 20.60 2.64
N ALA A 221 -25.06 20.47 3.92
CA ALA A 221 -25.66 21.23 5.01
C ALA A 221 -25.08 22.66 5.17
N GLY A 222 -24.11 23.05 4.33
CA GLY A 222 -23.48 24.36 4.35
C GLY A 222 -22.28 24.48 5.29
N GLU A 223 -21.78 23.37 5.87
CA GLU A 223 -20.56 23.38 6.67
C GLU A 223 -19.31 23.56 5.79
N THR A 224 -18.32 24.24 6.36
CA THR A 224 -17.00 24.50 5.76
C THR A 224 -15.97 23.45 6.19
N ILE A 225 -14.85 23.35 5.48
CA ILE A 225 -13.77 22.39 5.80
C ILE A 225 -13.23 22.63 7.21
N GLU A 226 -13.16 23.88 7.63
CA GLU A 226 -12.71 24.32 8.94
C GLU A 226 -13.59 23.77 10.07
N GLN A 227 -14.87 23.51 9.80
CA GLN A 227 -15.84 22.99 10.76
C GLN A 227 -15.84 21.45 10.83
N MET A 228 -15.36 20.76 9.79
CA MET A 228 -15.42 19.29 9.66
C MET A 228 -14.06 18.59 9.86
N GLN A 229 -13.22 19.13 10.75
CA GLN A 229 -11.86 18.64 11.00
C GLN A 229 -11.82 17.40 11.92
N ASP A 230 -12.96 16.91 12.39
CA ASP A 230 -13.13 15.81 13.34
C ASP A 230 -13.45 14.45 12.70
N ILE A 231 -13.68 14.42 11.38
CA ILE A 231 -14.13 13.21 10.67
C ILE A 231 -13.06 12.10 10.75
N ARG A 232 -13.46 10.90 11.19
CA ARG A 232 -12.55 9.74 11.28
C ARG A 232 -12.05 9.30 9.89
N GLY A 233 -10.79 8.89 9.78
CA GLY A 233 -10.19 8.53 8.49
C GLY A 233 -9.73 9.72 7.65
N THR A 234 -9.65 10.93 8.26
CA THR A 234 -9.17 12.14 7.59
C THR A 234 -7.89 12.69 8.22
N ALA A 235 -7.13 13.45 7.43
CA ALA A 235 -6.02 14.26 7.88
C ALA A 235 -6.18 15.70 7.38
N VAL A 236 -5.81 16.66 8.21
CA VAL A 236 -5.93 18.11 7.96
C VAL A 236 -4.73 18.86 8.53
N ILE A 237 -4.44 20.05 7.99
CA ILE A 237 -3.40 20.94 8.52
C ILE A 237 -4.04 21.88 9.55
N ARG A 238 -3.46 21.98 10.74
CA ARG A 238 -3.90 22.90 11.81
C ARG A 238 -2.73 23.64 12.44
N LYS A 239 -3.01 24.67 13.24
CA LYS A 239 -2.00 25.28 14.12
C LYS A 239 -1.88 24.54 15.45
N GLU A 240 -3.02 24.09 15.98
CA GLU A 240 -3.13 23.44 17.28
C GLU A 240 -3.89 22.11 17.19
N PRO A 241 -3.76 21.22 18.18
CA PRO A 241 -4.61 20.04 18.36
C PRO A 241 -6.10 20.38 18.46
N LEU A 242 -6.99 19.43 18.14
CA LEU A 242 -8.43 19.66 18.23
C LEU A 242 -8.87 19.98 19.67
N PRO A 243 -9.78 20.95 19.89
CA PRO A 243 -10.30 21.25 21.22
C PRO A 243 -10.87 20.01 21.91
N GLY A 244 -10.60 19.86 23.22
CA GLY A 244 -11.08 18.73 24.02
C GLY A 244 -10.28 17.42 23.87
N TRP A 245 -9.21 17.42 23.06
CA TRP A 245 -8.31 16.28 22.93
C TRP A 245 -7.11 16.38 23.89
N GLN A 246 -6.79 15.27 24.56
CA GLN A 246 -5.67 15.18 25.50
C GLN A 246 -4.41 14.66 24.80
N GLY A 247 -3.27 15.33 24.99
CA GLY A 247 -2.01 14.99 24.33
C GLY A 247 -1.16 14.01 25.12
N VAL A 248 -0.71 12.94 24.47
CA VAL A 248 0.35 12.05 24.93
C VAL A 248 1.63 12.41 24.19
N ASN A 249 2.67 12.81 24.92
CA ASN A 249 3.94 13.15 24.33
C ASN A 249 4.74 11.88 24.00
N SER A 250 4.96 11.63 22.71
CA SER A 250 5.82 10.55 22.20
C SER A 250 7.00 11.09 21.37
N THR A 251 7.40 12.34 21.62
CA THR A 251 8.55 12.96 20.93
C THR A 251 9.88 12.36 21.35
N HIS A 252 9.95 11.82 22.57
CA HIS A 252 11.10 11.10 23.08
C HIS A 252 11.06 9.63 22.65
N VAL A 253 12.25 9.11 22.37
CA VAL A 253 12.50 7.72 22.01
C VAL A 253 12.15 6.79 23.18
N ASP A 254 11.70 5.57 22.87
CA ASP A 254 11.33 4.59 23.89
C ASP A 254 12.53 4.29 24.82
N SER A 255 12.41 4.57 26.12
CA SER A 255 13.35 4.09 27.12
C SER A 255 13.02 2.64 27.49
N ILE A 256 14.00 1.75 27.49
CA ILE A 256 13.85 0.42 28.09
C ILE A 256 13.53 0.65 29.57
N GLY A 257 12.35 0.19 30.00
CA GLY A 257 11.95 0.33 31.41
C GLY A 257 12.94 -0.42 32.29
N LYS A 258 13.33 0.17 33.42
CA LYS A 258 14.00 -0.61 34.46
C LYS A 258 13.01 -1.68 34.93
N ILE A 259 13.41 -2.94 34.87
CA ILE A 259 12.68 -4.01 35.56
C ILE A 259 12.86 -3.69 37.03
N GLU A 260 11.80 -3.26 37.70
CA GLU A 260 11.85 -3.16 39.16
C GLU A 260 12.15 -4.56 39.69
N PRO A 261 13.18 -4.71 40.55
CA PRO A 261 13.46 -6.00 41.14
C PRO A 261 12.20 -6.50 41.84
N ILE A 262 11.85 -7.77 41.58
CA ILE A 262 10.76 -8.42 42.32
C ILE A 262 11.22 -8.45 43.77
N ILE A 263 10.61 -7.63 44.62
CA ILE A 263 10.88 -7.63 46.05
C ILE A 263 10.55 -9.03 46.56
N SER A 264 11.55 -9.70 47.12
CA SER A 264 11.36 -11.05 47.67
C SER A 264 10.37 -10.96 48.84
N PRO A 265 9.38 -11.86 48.97
CA PRO A 265 8.47 -11.88 50.12
C PRO A 265 9.17 -12.07 51.48
N TYR A 266 10.47 -12.40 51.48
CA TYR A 266 11.32 -12.61 52.65
C TYR A 266 12.37 -11.51 52.86
N GLU A 267 12.40 -10.47 52.02
CA GLU A 267 13.17 -9.26 52.33
C GLU A 267 12.44 -8.49 53.43
N MET A 268 12.95 -8.60 54.66
CA MET A 268 12.55 -7.74 55.77
C MET A 268 12.90 -6.31 55.36
N ILE A 269 11.87 -5.47 55.22
CA ILE A 269 12.03 -4.03 55.00
C ILE A 269 12.61 -3.45 56.29
N GLU A 270 13.92 -3.48 56.44
CA GLU A 270 14.60 -2.77 57.51
C GLU A 270 14.61 -1.27 57.18
N ASP A 271 14.05 -0.52 58.11
CA ASP A 271 13.92 0.93 58.22
C ASP A 271 14.95 1.76 57.42
N LYS A 272 14.57 2.15 56.20
CA LYS A 272 15.16 3.31 55.51
C LYS A 272 14.22 4.52 55.50
N CYS A 273 13.47 4.70 56.59
CA CYS A 273 12.65 5.89 56.83
C CYS A 273 13.31 6.93 57.74
N ALA A 274 14.57 6.74 58.15
CA ALA A 274 15.32 7.74 58.91
C ALA A 274 16.52 8.20 58.09
N ILE A 275 16.67 9.52 57.94
CA ILE A 275 17.75 10.25 57.25
C ILE A 275 17.51 10.49 55.75
N GLN A 276 16.55 11.36 55.46
CA GLN A 276 16.69 12.33 54.35
C GLN A 276 16.42 13.71 54.95
N SER A 277 17.37 14.62 54.74
CA SER A 277 17.34 15.99 55.27
C SER A 277 16.09 16.74 54.77
N GLU A 278 15.54 17.66 55.57
CA GLU A 278 14.34 18.45 55.19
C GLU A 278 14.58 19.25 53.88
N GLU A 279 15.84 19.58 53.58
CA GLU A 279 16.26 20.28 52.37
C GLU A 279 16.15 19.40 51.11
N GLU A 280 16.38 18.09 51.21
CA GLU A 280 16.17 17.14 50.09
C GLU A 280 14.70 16.83 49.85
N LYS A 281 13.87 16.82 50.91
CA LYS A 281 12.40 16.74 50.76
C LYS A 281 11.85 17.97 50.07
N GLN A 282 12.34 19.17 50.42
CA GLN A 282 11.90 20.40 49.79
C GLN A 282 12.34 20.49 48.32
N ALA A 283 13.56 20.05 47.99
CA ALA A 283 14.04 19.98 46.61
C ALA A 283 13.28 18.93 45.75
N ALA A 284 12.83 17.82 46.35
CA ALA A 284 11.98 16.84 45.68
C ALA A 284 10.56 17.38 45.43
N ILE A 285 10.00 18.13 46.40
CA ILE A 285 8.69 18.79 46.29
C ILE A 285 8.73 19.93 45.25
N ASP A 286 9.83 20.70 45.17
CA ASP A 286 9.99 21.76 44.17
C ASP A 286 10.31 21.23 42.75
N ALA A 287 10.94 20.05 42.65
CA ALA A 287 11.13 19.32 41.39
C ALA A 287 9.83 18.66 40.91
N GLU A 288 8.92 18.32 41.81
CA GLU A 288 7.52 17.95 41.55
C GLU A 288 6.60 19.18 41.51
N LYS A 289 6.96 20.24 40.75
CA LYS A 289 5.98 21.24 40.32
C LYS A 289 4.85 20.51 39.58
N ALA A 290 3.76 20.33 40.32
CA ALA A 290 2.66 19.45 40.01
C ALA A 290 2.12 19.70 38.60
N LYS A 291 2.28 18.70 37.73
CA LYS A 291 1.36 18.57 36.59
C LYS A 291 -0.04 18.47 37.20
N PRO A 292 -1.04 19.24 36.75
CA PRO A 292 -2.39 19.13 37.28
C PRO A 292 -2.86 17.69 37.12
N ILE A 293 -2.90 16.95 38.23
CA ILE A 293 -3.51 15.63 38.28
C ILE A 293 -5.00 15.91 38.14
N VAL A 294 -5.54 15.67 36.96
CA VAL A 294 -6.99 15.68 36.75
C VAL A 294 -7.54 14.45 37.45
N ILE A 295 -7.78 14.56 38.75
CA ILE A 295 -8.50 13.56 39.53
C ILE A 295 -9.93 13.55 38.98
N GLN A 296 -10.26 12.52 38.21
CA GLN A 296 -11.65 12.32 37.80
C GLN A 296 -12.42 11.80 39.01
N PRO A 297 -13.46 12.51 39.49
CA PRO A 297 -14.29 11.99 40.57
C PRO A 297 -14.97 10.71 40.08
N PHE A 298 -14.56 9.58 40.64
CA PHE A 298 -15.17 8.28 40.37
C PHE A 298 -16.49 8.22 41.14
N THR A 299 -17.62 8.20 40.44
CA THR A 299 -18.90 7.78 41.01
C THR A 299 -19.31 6.45 40.38
N SER A 300 -20.06 5.62 41.12
CA SER A 300 -20.53 4.32 40.65
C SER A 300 -21.40 4.38 39.38
N LYS A 301 -21.85 5.58 38.98
CA LYS A 301 -22.66 5.87 37.79
C LYS A 301 -21.87 6.47 36.62
N THR A 302 -20.60 6.86 36.79
CA THR A 302 -19.78 7.38 35.69
C THR A 302 -19.12 6.25 34.91
N THR A 303 -19.49 6.07 33.64
CA THR A 303 -18.79 5.16 32.72
C THR A 303 -17.33 5.60 32.60
N ARG A 304 -16.39 4.74 33.00
CA ARG A 304 -14.95 5.03 32.92
C ARG A 304 -14.58 5.30 31.45
N ARG A 305 -14.20 6.55 31.13
CA ARG A 305 -13.75 6.94 29.78
C ARG A 305 -12.61 6.03 29.33
N LYS A 306 -12.67 5.56 28.08
CA LYS A 306 -11.61 4.70 27.53
C LYS A 306 -10.30 5.52 27.43
N PRO A 307 -9.13 4.99 27.84
CA PRO A 307 -7.86 5.75 27.86
C PRO A 307 -7.36 6.30 26.52
N TRP A 308 -7.93 5.85 25.41
CA TRP A 308 -7.57 6.28 24.05
C TRP A 308 -8.61 7.23 23.43
N GLU A 309 -9.78 7.36 24.04
CA GLU A 309 -10.86 8.20 23.53
C GLU A 309 -10.49 9.68 23.67
N LYS A 310 -10.68 10.47 22.60
CA LYS A 310 -10.28 11.89 22.52
C LYS A 310 -8.87 12.14 23.05
N THR A 311 -7.94 11.23 22.72
CA THR A 311 -6.53 11.30 23.08
C THR A 311 -5.72 11.29 21.78
N TYR A 312 -4.72 12.16 21.67
CA TYR A 312 -3.83 12.21 20.53
C TYR A 312 -2.39 11.92 20.95
N VAL A 313 -1.61 11.38 20.03
CA VAL A 313 -0.17 11.15 20.21
C VAL A 313 0.59 12.25 19.46
N LEU A 314 1.41 13.00 20.19
CA LEU A 314 2.34 13.96 19.61
C LEU A 314 3.58 13.22 19.12
N LEU A 315 3.68 13.08 17.80
CA LEU A 315 4.80 12.47 17.11
C LEU A 315 6.02 13.42 17.08
N PRO A 316 7.25 12.88 17.00
CA PRO A 316 8.44 13.68 16.73
C PRO A 316 8.23 14.60 15.51
N PRO A 317 8.66 15.88 15.61
CA PRO A 317 8.43 16.87 14.56
C PRO A 317 9.18 16.50 13.27
N TYR A 318 8.69 17.00 12.14
CA TYR A 318 9.24 16.76 10.80
C TYR A 318 10.75 17.01 10.74
N ASP A 319 11.22 18.13 11.30
CA ASP A 319 12.63 18.52 11.23
C ASP A 319 13.53 17.54 11.98
N VAL A 320 13.03 16.95 13.08
CA VAL A 320 13.75 15.90 13.82
C VAL A 320 13.72 14.58 13.07
N VAL A 321 12.57 14.11 12.58
CA VAL A 321 12.52 12.83 11.85
C VAL A 321 13.25 12.86 10.51
N ARG A 322 13.42 14.06 9.92
CA ARG A 322 14.23 14.27 8.73
C ARG A 322 15.73 14.14 9.04
N ALA A 323 16.17 14.62 10.20
CA ALA A 323 17.58 14.61 10.60
C ALA A 323 17.99 13.28 11.27
N GLU A 324 17.12 12.74 12.12
CA GLU A 324 17.41 11.63 13.02
C GLU A 324 16.67 10.35 12.63
N LYS A 325 17.42 9.36 12.15
CA LYS A 325 16.91 8.04 11.74
C LYS A 325 16.20 7.30 12.87
N THR A 326 16.69 7.40 14.11
CA THR A 326 16.07 6.76 15.29
C THR A 326 14.66 7.29 15.53
N HIS A 327 14.48 8.62 15.45
CA HIS A 327 13.17 9.25 15.63
C HIS A 327 12.22 8.92 14.48
N TYR A 328 12.73 8.78 13.25
CA TYR A 328 11.94 8.29 12.13
C TYR A 328 11.42 6.87 12.39
N ALA A 329 12.28 5.95 12.83
CA ALA A 329 11.90 4.57 13.14
C ALA A 329 10.89 4.48 14.31
N HIS A 330 11.09 5.28 15.36
CA HIS A 330 10.15 5.43 16.46
C HIS A 330 8.78 5.94 16.00
N THR A 331 8.75 6.98 15.16
CA THR A 331 7.53 7.53 14.58
C THR A 331 6.77 6.48 13.75
N SER A 332 7.49 5.72 12.92
CA SER A 332 6.92 4.61 12.15
C SER A 332 6.27 3.57 13.05
N ARG A 333 6.94 3.17 14.14
CA ARG A 333 6.39 2.19 15.08
C ARG A 333 5.08 2.66 15.71
N ILE A 334 5.03 3.89 16.21
CA ILE A 334 3.83 4.46 16.82
C ILE A 334 2.68 4.47 15.80
N LEU A 335 2.94 4.92 14.58
CA LEU A 335 1.95 4.97 13.51
C LEU A 335 1.29 3.61 13.26
N HIS A 336 2.08 2.53 13.20
CA HIS A 336 1.55 1.18 12.94
C HIS A 336 0.74 0.61 14.12
N GLN A 337 0.99 1.09 15.35
CA GLN A 337 0.18 0.73 16.52
C GLN A 337 -1.17 1.44 16.56
N GLU A 338 -1.31 2.58 15.88
CA GLU A 338 -2.55 3.38 15.80
C GLU A 338 -3.39 3.04 14.55
N THR A 339 -3.30 1.81 14.05
CA THR A 339 -4.05 1.34 12.86
C THR A 339 -5.42 0.74 13.20
N ASN A 340 -5.67 0.35 14.45
CA ASN A 340 -6.93 -0.29 14.87
C ASN A 340 -8.03 0.74 15.17
N PRO A 341 -9.14 0.82 14.41
CA PRO A 341 -10.21 1.81 14.64
C PRO A 341 -10.78 1.82 16.07
N GLY A 342 -10.79 0.68 16.77
CA GLY A 342 -11.37 0.58 18.12
C GLY A 342 -10.57 1.26 19.22
N CYS A 343 -9.25 1.33 19.08
CA CYS A 343 -8.35 1.92 20.09
C CYS A 343 -7.32 2.91 19.55
N ALA A 344 -7.33 3.19 18.25
CA ALA A 344 -6.45 4.17 17.63
C ALA A 344 -6.71 5.57 18.20
N ARG A 345 -5.62 6.23 18.55
CA ARG A 345 -5.57 7.63 18.93
C ARG A 345 -5.43 8.51 17.68
N ALA A 346 -5.78 9.78 17.81
CA ALA A 346 -5.40 10.75 16.79
C ALA A 346 -3.87 10.92 16.79
N LEU A 347 -3.30 11.29 15.66
CA LEU A 347 -1.87 11.59 15.55
C LEU A 347 -1.67 13.07 15.24
N ALA A 348 -0.74 13.70 15.92
CA ALA A 348 -0.31 15.06 15.63
C ALA A 348 1.19 15.06 15.35
N GLN A 349 1.61 15.58 14.20
CA GLN A 349 3.03 15.79 13.91
C GLN A 349 3.25 17.24 13.53
N ARG A 350 4.25 17.90 14.14
CA ARG A 350 4.59 19.29 13.82
C ARG A 350 5.45 19.37 12.56
N HIS A 351 5.11 20.27 11.64
CA HIS A 351 5.80 20.59 10.39
C HIS A 351 6.01 22.10 10.34
N GLY A 352 7.11 22.60 10.93
CA GLY A 352 7.32 24.03 11.12
C GLY A 352 6.37 24.63 12.15
N ASP A 353 5.61 25.65 11.73
CA ASP A 353 4.65 26.41 12.54
C ASP A 353 3.25 25.76 12.63
N ARG A 354 3.02 24.71 11.85
CA ARG A 354 1.74 24.00 11.76
C ARG A 354 1.89 22.54 12.14
N ILE A 355 0.78 21.90 12.45
CA ILE A 355 0.68 20.47 12.66
C ILE A 355 -0.09 19.82 11.52
N ILE A 356 0.30 18.59 11.18
CA ILE A 356 -0.60 17.66 10.52
C ILE A 356 -1.38 16.93 11.62
N TRP A 357 -2.70 17.06 11.57
CA TRP A 357 -3.64 16.37 12.45
C TRP A 357 -4.26 15.21 11.69
N ILE A 358 -4.18 14.00 12.26
CA ILE A 358 -4.74 12.79 11.67
C ILE A 358 -5.76 12.22 12.64
N ASN A 359 -7.01 12.20 12.21
CA ASN A 359 -8.08 11.60 12.98
C ASN A 359 -7.92 10.07 13.03
N PRO A 360 -8.46 9.39 14.05
CA PRO A 360 -8.45 7.94 14.11
C PRO A 360 -9.04 7.32 12.84
N PRO A 361 -8.61 6.12 12.41
CA PRO A 361 -9.16 5.45 11.24
C PRO A 361 -10.69 5.31 11.29
N ALA A 362 -11.33 5.40 10.12
CA ALA A 362 -12.76 5.14 9.99
C ALA A 362 -13.10 3.71 10.44
N PHE A 363 -14.31 3.52 10.98
CA PHE A 363 -14.78 2.18 11.28
C PHE A 363 -15.02 1.40 9.97
N PRO A 364 -14.69 0.10 9.96
CA PRO A 364 -14.91 -0.75 8.80
C PRO A 364 -16.40 -0.79 8.42
N LEU A 365 -16.67 -1.11 7.16
CA LEU A 365 -18.01 -1.37 6.66
C LEU A 365 -18.51 -2.73 7.19
N GLU A 366 -19.76 -2.76 7.63
CA GLU A 366 -20.47 -4.00 7.94
C GLU A 366 -20.79 -4.76 6.65
N THR A 367 -21.19 -6.03 6.77
CA THR A 367 -21.49 -6.90 5.61
C THR A 367 -22.58 -6.29 4.72
N GLU A 368 -23.63 -5.74 5.32
CA GLU A 368 -24.75 -5.11 4.60
C GLU A 368 -24.32 -3.82 3.90
N GLU A 369 -23.39 -3.06 4.49
CA GLU A 369 -22.84 -1.84 3.89
C GLU A 369 -21.89 -2.17 2.73
N MET A 370 -21.09 -3.23 2.87
CA MET A 370 -20.26 -3.77 1.79
C MET A 370 -21.14 -4.22 0.62
N ASP A 371 -22.16 -5.02 0.87
CA ASP A 371 -23.10 -5.47 -0.16
C ASP A 371 -23.75 -4.28 -0.86
N ALA A 372 -24.20 -3.27 -0.11
CA ALA A 372 -24.81 -2.07 -0.68
C ALA A 372 -23.87 -1.30 -1.62
N VAL A 373 -22.56 -1.27 -1.36
CA VAL A 373 -21.56 -0.62 -2.23
C VAL A 373 -21.25 -1.45 -3.48
N PHE A 374 -21.16 -2.77 -3.34
CA PHE A 374 -20.81 -3.66 -4.46
C PHE A 374 -22.00 -4.01 -5.35
N ASP A 375 -23.23 -3.90 -4.85
CA ASP A 375 -24.47 -4.13 -5.60
C ASP A 375 -24.96 -2.87 -6.37
N LEU A 376 -24.24 -1.75 -6.28
CA LEU A 376 -24.52 -0.53 -7.06
C LEU A 376 -24.52 -0.82 -8.58
N PRO A 377 -25.23 -0.01 -9.39
CA PRO A 377 -25.44 -0.29 -10.81
C PRO A 377 -24.20 0.03 -11.67
N TYR A 378 -23.14 -0.78 -11.54
CA TYR A 378 -21.95 -0.71 -12.38
C TYR A 378 -22.23 -1.20 -13.80
N ALA A 379 -21.69 -0.50 -14.80
CA ALA A 379 -21.70 -0.95 -16.19
C ALA A 379 -20.77 -2.16 -16.42
N ARG A 380 -19.76 -2.33 -15.57
CA ARG A 380 -18.72 -3.38 -15.61
C ARG A 380 -17.86 -3.37 -16.88
N VAL A 381 -17.87 -2.29 -17.63
CA VAL A 381 -17.07 -2.11 -18.85
C VAL A 381 -16.38 -0.75 -18.85
N PRO A 382 -15.30 -0.57 -19.64
CA PRO A 382 -14.70 0.74 -19.86
C PRO A 382 -15.70 1.75 -20.42
N HIS A 383 -15.48 3.03 -20.13
CA HIS A 383 -16.30 4.09 -20.68
C HIS A 383 -16.33 4.06 -22.23
N PRO A 384 -17.49 4.28 -22.89
CA PRO A 384 -17.62 4.17 -24.35
C PRO A 384 -16.68 5.09 -25.16
N SER A 385 -16.19 6.19 -24.56
CA SER A 385 -15.26 7.12 -25.21
C SER A 385 -13.94 6.46 -25.66
N TYR A 386 -13.56 5.32 -25.08
CA TYR A 386 -12.33 4.60 -25.47
C TYR A 386 -12.53 3.70 -26.70
N GLY A 387 -13.76 3.50 -27.17
CA GLY A 387 -14.06 2.66 -28.33
C GLY A 387 -13.59 1.21 -28.16
N LYS A 388 -12.79 0.70 -29.11
CA LYS A 388 -12.24 -0.66 -29.10
C LYS A 388 -10.84 -0.76 -28.46
N THR A 389 -10.38 0.31 -27.83
CA THR A 389 -9.02 0.37 -27.29
C THR A 389 -8.89 -0.55 -26.07
N LYS A 390 -7.85 -1.39 -26.07
CA LYS A 390 -7.59 -2.32 -24.97
C LYS A 390 -7.10 -1.60 -23.72
N ILE A 391 -7.66 -1.93 -22.56
CA ILE A 391 -7.15 -1.52 -21.23
C ILE A 391 -6.69 -2.80 -20.51
N PRO A 392 -5.37 -3.06 -20.40
CA PRO A 392 -4.86 -4.32 -19.85
C PRO A 392 -5.36 -4.64 -18.44
N ALA A 393 -5.46 -3.64 -17.57
CA ALA A 393 -5.96 -3.83 -16.20
C ALA A 393 -7.42 -4.32 -16.19
N TYR A 394 -8.27 -3.80 -17.08
CA TYR A 394 -9.66 -4.24 -17.22
C TYR A 394 -9.74 -5.69 -17.71
N ASP A 395 -8.95 -6.05 -18.72
CA ASP A 395 -8.97 -7.43 -19.25
C ASP A 395 -8.57 -8.48 -18.23
N MET A 396 -7.67 -8.11 -17.30
CA MET A 396 -7.26 -8.98 -16.20
C MET A 396 -8.37 -9.17 -15.16
N ILE A 397 -9.19 -8.15 -14.88
CA ILE A 397 -10.11 -8.12 -13.74
C ILE A 397 -11.59 -8.27 -14.10
N LYS A 398 -11.98 -8.20 -15.38
CA LYS A 398 -13.39 -8.15 -15.82
C LYS A 398 -14.25 -9.32 -15.32
N THR A 399 -13.64 -10.49 -15.06
CA THR A 399 -14.29 -11.69 -14.49
C THR A 399 -13.76 -12.06 -13.10
N SER A 400 -13.09 -11.13 -12.41
CA SER A 400 -12.62 -11.29 -11.04
C SER A 400 -13.63 -10.67 -10.08
N VAL A 401 -13.90 -11.35 -8.98
CA VAL A 401 -14.87 -10.93 -7.96
C VAL A 401 -14.14 -10.73 -6.64
N ASN A 402 -14.29 -9.53 -6.06
CA ASN A 402 -13.72 -9.21 -4.76
C ASN A 402 -14.70 -9.61 -3.64
N ILE A 403 -14.33 -10.55 -2.77
CA ILE A 403 -15.17 -11.08 -1.69
C ILE A 403 -14.96 -10.35 -0.36
N MET A 404 -13.83 -9.65 -0.18
CA MET A 404 -13.52 -8.94 1.06
C MET A 404 -12.40 -7.89 0.92
N ARG A 405 -12.31 -6.99 1.90
CA ARG A 405 -11.21 -6.02 2.07
C ARG A 405 -10.54 -6.15 3.43
N GLY A 406 -9.31 -5.66 3.52
CA GLY A 406 -8.50 -5.67 4.74
C GLY A 406 -7.56 -6.87 4.83
N CYS A 407 -6.52 -6.74 5.64
CA CYS A 407 -5.55 -7.81 5.89
C CYS A 407 -4.94 -7.67 7.28
N PHE A 408 -5.06 -8.73 8.10
CA PHE A 408 -4.42 -8.82 9.42
C PHE A 408 -3.03 -9.49 9.38
N GLY A 409 -2.51 -9.76 8.17
CA GLY A 409 -1.26 -10.48 7.95
C GLY A 409 -0.03 -9.74 8.49
N GLY A 410 -0.02 -8.41 8.46
CA GLY A 410 1.04 -7.57 9.03
C GLY A 410 2.41 -7.72 8.36
N CYS A 411 2.48 -8.12 7.10
CA CYS A 411 3.76 -8.27 6.38
C CYS A 411 4.43 -6.89 6.26
N THR A 412 5.69 -6.76 6.66
CA THR A 412 6.33 -5.44 6.83
C THR A 412 6.56 -4.66 5.54
N PHE A 413 6.59 -5.35 4.40
CA PHE A 413 6.73 -4.77 3.06
C PHE A 413 5.39 -4.42 2.40
N CYS A 414 4.28 -4.87 2.98
CA CYS A 414 2.93 -4.68 2.46
C CYS A 414 2.28 -3.48 3.17
N SER A 415 1.56 -2.65 2.43
CA SER A 415 0.86 -1.46 2.97
C SER A 415 -0.66 -1.62 3.02
N ILE A 416 -1.17 -2.85 2.84
CA ILE A 416 -2.62 -3.12 2.81
C ILE A 416 -3.24 -2.84 4.18
N THR A 417 -2.56 -3.20 5.27
CA THR A 417 -3.06 -2.95 6.62
C THR A 417 -3.23 -1.45 6.89
N GLU A 418 -2.32 -0.62 6.38
CA GLU A 418 -2.33 0.85 6.54
C GLU A 418 -3.28 1.55 5.57
N HIS A 419 -3.67 0.88 4.47
CA HIS A 419 -4.56 1.41 3.43
C HIS A 419 -6.00 0.92 3.53
N GLU A 420 -6.24 -0.38 3.66
CA GLU A 420 -7.59 -0.98 3.77
C GLU A 420 -8.00 -1.27 5.21
N GLY A 421 -7.03 -1.34 6.14
CA GLY A 421 -7.25 -1.69 7.53
C GLY A 421 -6.93 -3.15 7.86
N ARG A 422 -6.81 -3.42 9.17
CA ARG A 422 -6.52 -4.77 9.70
C ARG A 422 -7.74 -5.67 9.84
N VAL A 423 -8.93 -5.08 9.93
CA VAL A 423 -10.19 -5.80 10.17
C VAL A 423 -10.72 -6.26 8.82
N ILE A 424 -11.05 -7.55 8.70
CA ILE A 424 -11.63 -8.08 7.47
C ILE A 424 -13.07 -7.62 7.32
N GLN A 425 -13.38 -6.99 6.18
CA GLN A 425 -14.72 -6.60 5.76
C GLN A 425 -15.17 -7.57 4.69
N SER A 426 -16.08 -8.48 5.02
CA SER A 426 -16.55 -9.52 4.11
C SER A 426 -17.90 -9.17 3.52
N ARG A 427 -18.12 -9.51 2.25
CA ARG A 427 -19.44 -9.44 1.61
C ARG A 427 -20.29 -10.65 1.97
N SER A 428 -21.60 -10.55 1.83
CA SER A 428 -22.45 -11.73 1.97
C SER A 428 -22.26 -12.67 0.78
N GLU A 429 -22.52 -13.96 1.01
CA GLU A 429 -22.52 -14.95 -0.06
C GLU A 429 -23.53 -14.56 -1.15
N GLY A 430 -24.70 -14.04 -0.75
CA GLY A 430 -25.74 -13.61 -1.68
C GLY A 430 -25.28 -12.51 -2.64
N SER A 431 -24.60 -11.47 -2.14
CA SER A 431 -24.06 -10.39 -2.99
C SER A 431 -23.01 -10.93 -3.96
N ILE A 432 -22.11 -11.81 -3.49
CA ILE A 432 -21.07 -12.40 -4.33
C ILE A 432 -21.67 -13.24 -5.46
N ILE A 433 -22.66 -14.07 -5.15
CA ILE A 433 -23.35 -14.89 -6.17
C ILE A 433 -24.09 -14.01 -7.19
N ARG A 434 -24.80 -12.97 -6.72
CA ARG A 434 -25.45 -11.99 -7.63
C ARG A 434 -24.44 -11.32 -8.55
N GLU A 435 -23.25 -10.98 -8.06
CA GLU A 435 -22.22 -10.40 -8.93
C GLU A 435 -21.70 -11.40 -9.97
N ILE A 436 -21.54 -12.67 -9.61
CA ILE A 436 -21.16 -13.74 -10.56
C ILE A 436 -22.23 -13.88 -11.66
N GLU A 437 -23.51 -13.83 -11.30
CA GLU A 437 -24.61 -13.81 -12.27
C GLU A 437 -24.58 -12.57 -13.16
N GLN A 438 -24.32 -11.39 -12.59
CA GLN A 438 -24.14 -10.16 -13.38
C GLN A 438 -22.94 -10.25 -14.33
N ILE A 439 -21.85 -10.92 -13.95
CA ILE A 439 -20.71 -11.16 -14.85
C ILE A 439 -21.16 -12.01 -16.03
N ARG A 440 -21.87 -13.10 -15.76
CA ARG A 440 -22.40 -14.00 -16.80
C ARG A 440 -23.28 -13.24 -17.79
N ASP A 441 -24.12 -12.33 -17.28
CA ASP A 441 -25.16 -11.68 -18.09
C ASP A 441 -24.68 -10.40 -18.78
N LYS A 442 -23.78 -9.62 -18.17
CA LYS A 442 -23.36 -8.29 -18.66
C LYS A 442 -21.98 -8.27 -19.33
N VAL A 443 -21.05 -9.15 -18.96
CA VAL A 443 -19.65 -9.03 -19.42
C VAL A 443 -19.51 -9.61 -20.83
N PRO A 444 -19.12 -8.81 -21.84
CA PRO A 444 -18.99 -9.31 -23.21
C PRO A 444 -17.90 -10.38 -23.32
N GLY A 445 -18.22 -11.49 -23.98
CA GLY A 445 -17.28 -12.59 -24.22
C GLY A 445 -17.00 -13.46 -22.99
N PHE A 446 -17.92 -13.53 -22.03
CA PHE A 446 -17.80 -14.43 -20.89
C PHE A 446 -17.76 -15.90 -21.33
N THR A 447 -16.70 -16.62 -20.94
CA THR A 447 -16.45 -18.00 -21.36
C THR A 447 -17.02 -19.05 -20.41
N GLY A 448 -17.66 -18.61 -19.31
CA GLY A 448 -18.03 -19.47 -18.18
C GLY A 448 -16.94 -19.59 -17.12
N VAL A 449 -15.85 -18.81 -17.21
CA VAL A 449 -14.72 -18.87 -16.25
C VAL A 449 -14.63 -17.58 -15.44
N ILE A 450 -14.79 -17.71 -14.12
CA ILE A 450 -14.45 -16.67 -13.15
C ILE A 450 -12.94 -16.75 -12.91
N SER A 451 -12.22 -15.66 -13.20
CA SER A 451 -10.76 -15.64 -13.19
C SER A 451 -10.17 -15.60 -11.79
N ASP A 452 -10.90 -15.02 -10.85
CA ASP A 452 -10.52 -14.98 -9.44
C ASP A 452 -11.75 -14.74 -8.55
N LEU A 453 -11.76 -15.37 -7.38
CA LEU A 453 -12.75 -15.13 -6.33
C LEU A 453 -11.98 -14.88 -5.02
N GLY A 454 -11.64 -13.62 -4.75
CA GLY A 454 -10.62 -13.32 -3.75
C GLY A 454 -10.62 -11.88 -3.26
N GLY A 455 -9.47 -11.41 -2.81
CA GLY A 455 -9.25 -10.10 -2.22
C GLY A 455 -7.75 -9.94 -1.94
N PRO A 456 -7.34 -9.13 -0.96
CA PRO A 456 -5.93 -9.05 -0.53
C PRO A 456 -5.28 -10.43 -0.26
N THR A 457 -6.09 -11.38 0.20
CA THR A 457 -5.70 -12.78 0.42
C THR A 457 -6.94 -13.64 0.24
N ALA A 458 -6.92 -14.73 -0.52
CA ALA A 458 -8.16 -15.47 -0.80
C ALA A 458 -8.78 -16.13 0.44
N ASN A 459 -7.96 -16.55 1.42
CA ASN A 459 -8.38 -17.35 2.56
C ASN A 459 -8.56 -16.60 3.88
N MET A 460 -8.92 -15.31 3.85
CA MET A 460 -9.32 -14.59 5.08
C MET A 460 -10.82 -14.25 5.11
N TYR A 461 -11.61 -14.71 4.13
CA TYR A 461 -13.04 -14.41 4.07
C TYR A 461 -13.76 -14.85 5.35
N LYS A 462 -14.48 -13.90 5.98
CA LYS A 462 -15.15 -14.00 7.28
C LYS A 462 -14.26 -14.32 8.50
N LEU A 463 -12.94 -14.47 8.34
CA LEU A 463 -12.02 -14.64 9.46
C LEU A 463 -11.91 -13.33 10.26
N ARG A 464 -12.03 -13.43 11.59
CA ARG A 464 -12.00 -12.28 12.49
C ARG A 464 -11.57 -12.67 13.90
N CYS A 465 -11.42 -11.69 14.77
CA CYS A 465 -11.16 -11.96 16.18
C CYS A 465 -12.40 -12.56 16.86
N LYS A 466 -12.23 -13.69 17.55
CA LYS A 466 -13.28 -14.37 18.33
C LYS A 466 -13.76 -13.49 19.49
N SER A 467 -12.87 -12.70 20.10
CA SER A 467 -13.18 -11.84 21.24
C SER A 467 -13.39 -10.36 20.83
N PRO A 468 -14.63 -9.81 20.90
CA PRO A 468 -14.91 -8.40 20.59
C PRO A 468 -14.11 -7.42 21.44
N LYS A 469 -13.89 -7.75 22.72
CA LYS A 469 -13.12 -6.92 23.65
C LYS A 469 -11.65 -6.86 23.28
N ALA A 470 -11.06 -8.00 22.91
CA ALA A 470 -9.67 -8.05 22.46
C ALA A 470 -9.50 -7.30 21.13
N GLU A 471 -10.45 -7.49 20.20
CA GLU A 471 -10.44 -6.81 18.90
C GLU A 471 -10.44 -5.28 19.06
N GLN A 472 -11.27 -4.75 19.97
CA GLN A 472 -11.35 -3.31 20.25
C GLN A 472 -10.09 -2.69 20.85
N THR A 473 -9.23 -3.49 21.50
CA THR A 473 -8.10 -2.99 22.30
C THR A 473 -6.73 -3.44 21.79
N CYS A 474 -6.71 -4.30 20.77
CA CYS A 474 -5.49 -4.89 20.24
C CYS A 474 -4.64 -3.89 19.46
N ARG A 475 -3.34 -3.86 19.77
CA ARG A 475 -2.30 -3.07 19.07
C ARG A 475 -1.18 -3.94 18.47
N ARG A 476 -1.38 -5.26 18.38
CA ARG A 476 -0.43 -6.18 17.72
C ARG A 476 -0.33 -5.84 16.23
N LEU A 477 0.89 -5.88 15.67
CA LEU A 477 1.16 -5.59 14.26
C LEU A 477 0.63 -6.69 13.32
N SER A 478 0.66 -7.95 13.76
CA SER A 478 0.15 -9.10 13.00
C SER A 478 -0.64 -10.04 13.91
N CYS A 479 -1.65 -10.71 13.33
CA CYS A 479 -2.41 -11.76 14.00
C CYS A 479 -1.85 -13.18 13.74
N VAL A 480 -0.89 -13.31 12.83
CA VAL A 480 -0.38 -14.59 12.30
C VAL A 480 1.12 -14.75 12.48
N TRP A 481 1.76 -13.79 13.16
CA TRP A 481 3.18 -13.80 13.47
C TRP A 481 3.45 -13.32 14.90
N PRO A 482 4.44 -13.89 15.64
CA PRO A 482 5.30 -15.02 15.24
C PRO A 482 4.55 -16.35 15.15
N GLU A 483 3.43 -16.46 15.85
CA GLU A 483 2.47 -17.56 15.79
C GLU A 483 1.06 -17.00 15.56
N ILE A 484 0.15 -17.88 15.14
CA ILE A 484 -1.26 -17.55 15.01
C ILE A 484 -1.83 -17.19 16.38
N CYS A 485 -2.46 -16.02 16.47
CA CYS A 485 -3.06 -15.52 17.70
C CYS A 485 -4.19 -16.45 18.15
N GLY A 486 -4.19 -16.91 19.41
CA GLY A 486 -5.27 -17.75 19.96
C GLY A 486 -6.67 -17.12 20.00
N HIS A 487 -6.78 -15.80 19.79
CA HIS A 487 -8.06 -15.11 19.61
C HIS A 487 -8.50 -15.00 18.15
N LEU A 488 -7.67 -15.39 17.18
CA LEU A 488 -8.02 -15.37 15.77
C LEU A 488 -8.88 -16.58 15.41
N ASP A 489 -9.87 -16.37 14.56
CA ASP A 489 -10.58 -17.44 13.91
C ASP A 489 -9.84 -17.95 12.67
N THR A 490 -9.73 -19.27 12.57
CA THR A 490 -9.04 -19.99 11.49
C THR A 490 -9.98 -20.93 10.75
N ASP A 491 -11.27 -20.97 11.11
CA ASP A 491 -12.28 -21.79 10.42
C ASP A 491 -12.54 -21.24 9.01
N GLN A 492 -12.17 -22.01 7.98
CA GLN A 492 -12.36 -21.62 6.59
C GLN A 492 -13.61 -22.24 5.95
N THR A 493 -14.45 -22.91 6.74
CA THR A 493 -15.76 -23.43 6.29
C THR A 493 -16.57 -22.39 5.50
N PRO A 494 -16.69 -21.12 5.93
CA PRO A 494 -17.45 -20.13 5.16
C PRO A 494 -16.86 -19.84 3.77
N THR A 495 -15.55 -19.95 3.61
CA THR A 495 -14.87 -19.78 2.32
C THR A 495 -15.13 -20.99 1.41
N VAL A 496 -15.04 -22.20 1.97
CA VAL A 496 -15.31 -23.45 1.25
C VAL A 496 -16.75 -23.51 0.74
N GLU A 497 -17.72 -23.14 1.58
CA GLU A 497 -19.13 -23.14 1.19
C GLU A 497 -19.43 -22.08 0.11
N LEU A 498 -18.80 -20.91 0.18
CA LEU A 498 -18.88 -19.90 -0.87
C LEU A 498 -18.33 -20.45 -2.20
N TYR A 499 -17.18 -21.12 -2.18
CA TYR A 499 -16.56 -21.70 -3.37
C TYR A 499 -17.44 -22.76 -4.03
N LYS A 500 -18.02 -23.66 -3.23
CA LYS A 500 -18.97 -24.68 -3.71
C LYS A 500 -20.21 -24.03 -4.34
N LYS A 501 -20.79 -23.02 -3.68
CA LYS A 501 -21.95 -22.28 -4.20
C LYS A 501 -21.63 -21.57 -5.50
N ALA A 502 -20.50 -20.85 -5.57
CA ALA A 502 -20.06 -20.12 -6.75
C ALA A 502 -19.84 -21.05 -7.95
N ARG A 503 -19.30 -22.25 -7.73
CA ARG A 503 -19.15 -23.28 -8.77
C ARG A 503 -20.49 -23.80 -9.30
N ASN A 504 -21.52 -23.87 -8.46
CA ASN A 504 -22.82 -24.42 -8.82
C ASN A 504 -23.75 -23.40 -9.50
N VAL A 505 -23.30 -22.15 -9.72
CA VAL A 505 -24.08 -21.13 -10.44
C VAL A 505 -24.26 -21.54 -11.90
N GLN A 506 -25.50 -21.54 -12.37
CA GLN A 506 -25.82 -21.92 -13.76
C GLN A 506 -25.10 -21.00 -14.77
N GLY A 507 -24.39 -21.60 -15.72
CA GLY A 507 -23.59 -20.91 -16.73
C GLY A 507 -22.12 -20.68 -16.34
N VAL A 508 -21.76 -20.93 -15.07
CA VAL A 508 -20.37 -20.96 -14.63
C VAL A 508 -19.82 -22.38 -14.82
N LYS A 509 -18.73 -22.49 -15.57
CA LYS A 509 -18.01 -23.74 -15.83
C LYS A 509 -16.87 -23.96 -14.84
N LYS A 510 -16.17 -22.88 -14.46
CA LYS A 510 -15.02 -22.95 -13.56
C LYS A 510 -14.86 -21.65 -12.77
N VAL A 511 -14.48 -21.79 -11.50
CA VAL A 511 -14.07 -20.68 -10.63
C VAL A 511 -12.62 -20.91 -10.27
N LEU A 512 -11.74 -19.99 -10.65
CA LEU A 512 -10.32 -20.06 -10.32
C LEU A 512 -10.01 -19.18 -9.11
N ILE A 513 -9.01 -19.57 -8.31
CA ILE A 513 -8.39 -18.69 -7.31
C ILE A 513 -6.99 -18.32 -7.82
N ALA A 514 -6.84 -17.06 -8.23
CA ALA A 514 -5.58 -16.47 -8.66
C ALA A 514 -4.99 -15.51 -7.60
N SER A 515 -5.81 -15.10 -6.63
CA SER A 515 -5.41 -14.34 -5.45
C SER A 515 -4.43 -15.13 -4.57
N GLY A 516 -3.54 -14.41 -3.88
CA GLY A 516 -2.57 -15.01 -2.98
C GLY A 516 -3.24 -15.73 -1.80
N VAL A 517 -2.72 -16.90 -1.43
CA VAL A 517 -3.19 -17.69 -0.29
C VAL A 517 -2.13 -17.65 0.81
N ARG A 518 -2.58 -17.38 2.05
CA ARG A 518 -1.74 -17.51 3.24
C ARG A 518 -1.66 -18.98 3.63
N TYR A 519 -0.58 -19.62 3.19
CA TYR A 519 -0.34 -21.04 3.42
C TYR A 519 -0.29 -21.41 4.91
N ASP A 520 0.16 -20.49 5.76
CA ASP A 520 0.15 -20.62 7.22
C ASP A 520 -1.24 -20.71 7.84
N LEU A 521 -2.25 -20.06 7.24
CA LEU A 521 -3.65 -20.24 7.64
C LEU A 521 -4.27 -21.46 6.96
N ALA A 522 -3.85 -21.77 5.73
CA ALA A 522 -4.41 -22.87 4.95
C ALA A 522 -4.10 -24.24 5.58
N ILE A 523 -2.96 -24.40 6.26
CA ILE A 523 -2.62 -25.65 6.97
C ILE A 523 -3.53 -25.95 8.16
N GLU A 524 -4.19 -24.95 8.74
CA GLU A 524 -5.08 -25.12 9.89
C GLU A 524 -6.43 -25.73 9.50
N ASP A 525 -6.79 -25.72 8.21
CA ASP A 525 -8.03 -26.30 7.69
C ASP A 525 -7.77 -27.16 6.43
N PRO A 526 -7.58 -28.48 6.60
CA PRO A 526 -7.39 -29.41 5.49
C PRO A 526 -8.57 -29.44 4.50
N ASN A 527 -9.79 -29.14 4.95
CA ASN A 527 -10.97 -29.13 4.07
C ASN A 527 -10.86 -28.01 3.03
N TYR A 528 -10.33 -26.86 3.44
CA TYR A 528 -10.06 -25.75 2.53
C TYR A 528 -9.05 -26.13 1.45
N VAL A 529 -7.92 -26.73 1.83
CA VAL A 529 -6.88 -27.08 0.85
C VAL A 529 -7.38 -28.16 -0.12
N ARG A 530 -8.16 -29.12 0.37
CA ARG A 530 -8.80 -30.11 -0.49
C ARG A 530 -9.72 -29.44 -1.52
N GLU A 531 -10.66 -28.59 -1.10
CA GLU A 531 -11.56 -27.89 -2.04
C GLU A 531 -10.79 -27.04 -3.05
N LEU A 532 -9.82 -26.25 -2.57
CA LEU A 532 -8.99 -25.36 -3.39
C LEU A 532 -8.28 -26.13 -4.50
N VAL A 533 -7.56 -27.20 -4.15
CA VAL A 533 -6.73 -27.99 -5.08
C VAL A 533 -7.62 -28.80 -6.04
N THR A 534 -8.65 -29.46 -5.51
CA THR A 534 -9.52 -30.33 -6.29
C THR A 534 -10.36 -29.54 -7.31
N HIS A 535 -10.74 -28.29 -7.05
CA HIS A 535 -11.69 -27.59 -7.91
C HIS A 535 -11.21 -26.25 -8.48
N HIS A 536 -10.40 -25.49 -7.75
CA HIS A 536 -10.17 -24.08 -8.08
C HIS A 536 -8.76 -23.75 -8.58
N VAL A 537 -7.80 -24.67 -8.44
CA VAL A 537 -6.46 -24.49 -9.01
C VAL A 537 -6.47 -24.89 -10.50
N GLY A 538 -6.15 -23.91 -11.36
CA GLY A 538 -6.12 -24.06 -12.82
C GLY A 538 -4.91 -24.83 -13.37
N GLY A 539 -3.88 -25.02 -12.54
CA GLY A 539 -2.62 -25.69 -12.87
C GLY A 539 -1.52 -25.19 -11.93
N TYR A 540 -1.38 -23.87 -11.83
CA TYR A 540 -0.44 -23.24 -10.93
C TYR A 540 -1.14 -22.58 -9.75
N LEU A 541 -0.66 -22.82 -8.54
CA LEU A 541 -1.07 -22.10 -7.34
C LEU A 541 0.04 -21.16 -6.89
N LYS A 542 -0.30 -19.87 -6.79
CA LYS A 542 0.63 -18.80 -6.40
C LYS A 542 0.73 -18.75 -4.88
N ILE A 543 1.93 -18.96 -4.35
CA ILE A 543 2.19 -18.93 -2.90
C ILE A 543 3.42 -18.07 -2.64
N ALA A 544 3.38 -17.25 -1.58
CA ALA A 544 4.43 -16.29 -1.31
C ALA A 544 5.13 -16.61 0.02
N PRO A 545 6.13 -17.52 0.01
CA PRO A 545 7.05 -17.68 1.14
C PRO A 545 7.95 -16.45 1.31
N GLU A 546 8.17 -15.67 0.24
CA GLU A 546 8.96 -14.43 0.17
C GLU A 546 10.47 -14.59 0.37
N HIS A 547 10.90 -15.50 1.25
CA HIS A 547 12.31 -15.89 1.45
C HIS A 547 12.39 -17.30 2.06
N THR A 548 13.59 -17.90 2.05
CA THR A 548 13.88 -19.18 2.75
C THR A 548 14.48 -19.02 4.15
N GLU A 549 15.19 -17.91 4.40
CA GLU A 549 16.09 -17.77 5.54
C GLU A 549 15.40 -17.04 6.70
N LYS A 550 15.70 -17.45 7.92
CA LYS A 550 15.03 -16.93 9.12
C LYS A 550 15.26 -15.43 9.33
N ALA A 551 16.48 -14.94 9.10
CA ALA A 551 16.84 -13.55 9.32
C ALA A 551 15.97 -12.56 8.51
N PRO A 552 15.82 -12.72 7.17
CA PRO A 552 14.89 -11.89 6.41
C PRO A 552 13.42 -12.21 6.71
N LEU A 553 13.02 -13.47 6.95
CA LEU A 553 11.63 -13.83 7.24
C LEU A 553 11.11 -13.20 8.54
N ASP A 554 11.93 -13.13 9.59
CA ASP A 554 11.58 -12.45 10.85
C ASP A 554 11.32 -10.95 10.61
N LYS A 555 12.12 -10.32 9.74
CA LYS A 555 11.99 -8.91 9.37
C LYS A 555 10.81 -8.67 8.43
N MET A 556 10.38 -9.69 7.69
CA MET A 556 9.16 -9.70 6.88
C MET A 556 7.88 -10.00 7.68
N MET A 557 8.02 -10.48 8.92
CA MET A 557 6.93 -11.06 9.74
C MET A 557 6.25 -12.26 9.07
N LYS A 558 7.06 -13.18 8.54
CA LYS A 558 6.64 -14.42 7.89
C LYS A 558 7.13 -15.64 8.67
N PRO A 559 6.40 -16.77 8.61
CA PRO A 559 6.86 -18.02 9.20
C PRO A 559 8.01 -18.63 8.39
N GLY A 560 8.75 -19.54 9.02
CA GLY A 560 9.83 -20.29 8.37
C GLY A 560 9.36 -21.32 7.34
N MET A 561 10.32 -21.87 6.58
CA MET A 561 10.05 -22.82 5.49
C MET A 561 9.37 -24.12 5.93
N GLY A 562 9.48 -24.54 7.18
CA GLY A 562 8.76 -25.73 7.67
C GLY A 562 7.24 -25.65 7.52
N THR A 563 6.65 -24.44 7.57
CA THR A 563 5.22 -24.25 7.29
C THR A 563 4.91 -24.34 5.80
N TYR A 564 5.84 -23.92 4.93
CA TYR A 564 5.72 -24.10 3.49
C TYR A 564 5.80 -25.59 3.11
N ASP A 565 6.75 -26.34 3.67
CA ASP A 565 6.93 -27.76 3.38
C ASP A 565 5.69 -28.58 3.77
N ARG A 566 5.13 -28.33 4.97
CA ARG A 566 3.85 -28.94 5.40
C ARG A 566 2.69 -28.61 4.45
N PHE A 567 2.62 -27.36 3.98
CA PHE A 567 1.61 -26.98 3.01
C PHE A 567 1.82 -27.72 1.67
N LYS A 568 3.08 -27.84 1.21
CA LYS A 568 3.43 -28.55 -0.02
C LYS A 568 3.06 -30.03 0.06
N GLU A 569 3.35 -30.70 1.17
CA GLU A 569 2.94 -32.10 1.39
C GLU A 569 1.43 -32.28 1.25
N MET A 570 0.66 -31.38 1.86
CA MET A 570 -0.80 -31.41 1.77
C MET A 570 -1.31 -31.08 0.36
N PHE A 571 -0.69 -30.12 -0.33
CA PHE A 571 -1.01 -29.79 -1.72
C PHE A 571 -0.74 -30.97 -2.66
N ASP A 572 0.42 -31.61 -2.55
CA ASP A 572 0.81 -32.76 -3.37
C ASP A 572 -0.12 -33.95 -3.12
N LYS A 573 -0.51 -34.18 -1.85
CA LYS A 573 -1.49 -35.21 -1.48
C LYS A 573 -2.82 -35.00 -2.20
N TYR A 574 -3.42 -33.81 -2.07
CA TYR A 574 -4.73 -33.53 -2.68
C TYR A 574 -4.66 -33.39 -4.20
N THR A 575 -3.52 -33.01 -4.75
CA THR A 575 -3.27 -32.99 -6.21
C THR A 575 -3.32 -34.42 -6.78
N LYS A 576 -2.66 -35.37 -6.09
CA LYS A 576 -2.71 -36.80 -6.43
C LYS A 576 -4.12 -37.37 -6.29
N GLU A 577 -4.82 -37.06 -5.19
CA GLU A 577 -6.22 -37.49 -4.99
C GLU A 577 -7.16 -36.95 -6.07
N ALA A 578 -6.91 -35.72 -6.56
CA ALA A 578 -7.70 -35.11 -7.64
C ALA A 578 -7.33 -35.64 -9.05
N GLY A 579 -6.26 -36.43 -9.19
CA GLY A 579 -5.77 -36.93 -10.47
C GLY A 579 -5.30 -35.83 -11.42
N LYS A 580 -4.72 -34.74 -10.90
CA LYS A 580 -4.27 -33.59 -11.69
C LYS A 580 -2.75 -33.42 -11.63
N GLU A 581 -2.20 -32.73 -12.61
CA GLU A 581 -0.84 -32.20 -12.56
C GLU A 581 -0.91 -30.71 -12.22
N GLN A 582 -0.52 -30.36 -10.99
CA GLN A 582 -0.56 -28.99 -10.48
C GLN A 582 0.75 -28.66 -9.77
N PHE A 583 1.16 -27.39 -9.82
CA PHE A 583 2.45 -26.95 -9.31
C PHE A 583 2.32 -25.69 -8.46
N LEU A 584 3.16 -25.57 -7.45
CA LEU A 584 3.30 -24.34 -6.67
C LEU A 584 4.28 -23.40 -7.37
N ILE A 585 3.85 -22.14 -7.57
CA ILE A 585 4.75 -21.07 -8.01
C ILE A 585 5.06 -20.19 -6.80
N PRO A 586 6.29 -20.29 -6.23
CA PRO A 586 6.70 -19.45 -5.12
C PRO A 586 7.04 -18.02 -5.59
N TYR A 587 6.63 -17.03 -4.81
CA TYR A 587 7.05 -15.64 -4.95
C TYR A 587 8.14 -15.33 -3.92
N PHE A 588 9.23 -14.74 -4.41
CA PHE A 588 10.39 -14.34 -3.61
C PHE A 588 10.69 -12.86 -3.83
N ILE A 589 11.12 -12.20 -2.77
CA ILE A 589 11.53 -10.80 -2.77
C ILE A 589 13.04 -10.76 -2.58
N SER A 590 13.76 -10.24 -3.57
CA SER A 590 15.21 -9.98 -3.44
C SER A 590 15.48 -8.62 -2.82
N ALA A 591 16.64 -8.46 -2.18
CA ALA A 591 17.11 -7.21 -1.61
C ALA A 591 16.17 -6.56 -0.57
N HIS A 592 15.50 -7.39 0.23
CA HIS A 592 14.74 -6.93 1.39
C HIS A 592 15.70 -6.48 2.52
N PRO A 593 15.31 -5.53 3.38
CA PRO A 593 16.06 -5.20 4.59
C PRO A 593 16.25 -6.42 5.51
N GLY A 594 17.48 -6.65 5.97
CA GLY A 594 17.86 -7.82 6.76
C GLY A 594 18.25 -9.04 5.91
N THR A 595 18.46 -8.88 4.61
CA THR A 595 18.96 -9.92 3.70
C THR A 595 20.44 -9.70 3.37
N ASN A 596 21.25 -10.73 3.58
CA ASN A 596 22.68 -10.74 3.27
C ASN A 596 22.97 -11.56 2.00
N ASP A 597 24.21 -11.49 1.50
CA ASP A 597 24.61 -12.22 0.29
C ASP A 597 24.55 -13.74 0.47
N GLU A 598 24.88 -14.23 1.67
CA GLU A 598 24.73 -15.64 2.02
C GLU A 598 23.27 -16.10 2.00
N ASP A 599 22.34 -15.27 2.47
CA ASP A 599 20.92 -15.60 2.46
C ASP A 599 20.39 -15.76 1.03
N MET A 600 20.83 -14.88 0.13
CA MET A 600 20.46 -14.95 -1.29
C MET A 600 21.11 -16.14 -2.00
N LEU A 601 22.34 -16.50 -1.62
CA LEU A 601 23.00 -17.70 -2.12
C LEU A 601 22.24 -18.95 -1.68
N ASN A 602 21.86 -19.06 -0.40
CA ASN A 602 21.08 -20.18 0.12
C ASN A 602 19.73 -20.30 -0.59
N LEU A 603 19.04 -19.17 -0.81
CA LEU A 603 17.81 -19.13 -1.58
C LEU A 603 18.03 -19.60 -3.04
N ALA A 604 19.12 -19.20 -3.70
CA ALA A 604 19.43 -19.65 -5.04
C ALA A 604 19.71 -21.17 -5.11
N LEU A 605 20.39 -21.72 -4.11
CA LEU A 605 20.62 -23.16 -3.97
C LEU A 605 19.29 -23.91 -3.75
N TRP A 606 18.41 -23.37 -2.89
CA TRP A 606 17.09 -23.93 -2.64
C TRP A 606 16.23 -23.98 -3.93
N LEU A 607 16.29 -22.92 -4.74
CA LEU A 607 15.61 -22.88 -6.05
C LEU A 607 16.18 -23.93 -7.00
N LYS A 608 17.50 -24.08 -7.04
CA LYS A 608 18.18 -25.05 -7.91
C LYS A 608 17.87 -26.50 -7.52
N GLU A 609 17.88 -26.81 -6.22
CA GLU A 609 17.54 -28.14 -5.70
C GLU A 609 16.13 -28.59 -6.12
N ARG A 610 15.20 -27.64 -6.25
CA ARG A 610 13.80 -27.88 -6.60
C ARG A 610 13.46 -27.59 -8.07
N ASP A 611 14.48 -27.39 -8.92
CA ASP A 611 14.37 -27.04 -10.35
C ASP A 611 13.44 -25.85 -10.65
N PHE A 612 13.41 -24.86 -9.76
CA PHE A 612 12.69 -23.61 -10.02
C PHE A 612 13.54 -22.65 -10.86
N LYS A 613 12.95 -22.16 -11.96
CA LYS A 613 13.50 -21.14 -12.86
C LYS A 613 12.55 -19.97 -12.92
N LEU A 614 12.80 -18.97 -12.09
CA LEU A 614 11.92 -17.81 -11.93
C LEU A 614 12.28 -16.70 -12.91
N ASP A 615 11.38 -16.36 -13.83
CA ASP A 615 11.54 -15.19 -14.70
C ASP A 615 11.03 -13.90 -14.06
N GLN A 616 9.90 -13.98 -13.38
CA GLN A 616 9.28 -12.84 -12.70
C GLN A 616 9.77 -12.76 -11.26
N VAL A 617 10.84 -12.00 -11.07
CA VAL A 617 11.40 -11.72 -9.74
C VAL A 617 11.31 -10.23 -9.45
N GLN A 618 10.96 -9.89 -8.22
CA GLN A 618 10.80 -8.50 -7.81
C GLN A 618 11.84 -8.15 -6.74
N ASN A 619 12.62 -7.11 -7.02
CA ASN A 619 13.40 -6.43 -5.99
C ASN A 619 12.47 -5.71 -5.03
N PHE A 620 12.76 -5.77 -3.73
CA PHE A 620 12.05 -5.03 -2.70
C PHE A 620 11.95 -3.55 -3.09
N TYR A 621 10.72 -3.05 -3.12
CA TYR A 621 10.42 -1.65 -3.32
C TYR A 621 10.14 -0.98 -1.96
N PRO A 622 10.88 0.06 -1.58
CA PRO A 622 10.61 0.80 -0.36
C PRO A 622 9.36 1.68 -0.51
N SER A 623 8.17 1.06 -0.37
CA SER A 623 6.87 1.72 -0.42
C SER A 623 6.69 2.69 0.76
N PRO A 624 6.14 3.90 0.55
CA PRO A 624 5.87 4.82 1.63
C PRO A 624 5.05 4.16 2.76
N MET A 625 5.36 4.51 4.00
CA MET A 625 4.74 4.01 5.22
C MET A 625 4.94 2.52 5.57
N ALA A 626 5.49 1.67 4.70
CA ALA A 626 5.77 0.29 5.07
C ALA A 626 6.88 0.19 6.14
N ASN A 627 6.75 -0.74 7.09
CA ASN A 627 7.78 -0.99 8.12
C ASN A 627 9.13 -1.38 7.51
N ALA A 628 9.15 -2.16 6.44
CA ALA A 628 10.37 -2.52 5.72
C ALA A 628 11.03 -1.28 5.10
N THR A 629 10.26 -0.29 4.65
CA THR A 629 10.81 0.99 4.15
C THR A 629 11.50 1.78 5.25
N THR A 630 10.95 1.74 6.46
CA THR A 630 11.61 2.30 7.64
C THR A 630 12.93 1.59 7.92
N MET A 631 12.99 0.26 7.85
CA MET A 631 14.25 -0.48 7.97
C MET A 631 15.23 -0.07 6.86
N TYR A 632 14.76 0.02 5.62
CA TYR A 632 15.56 0.41 4.46
C TYR A 632 16.19 1.79 4.65
N HIS A 633 15.43 2.77 5.12
CA HIS A 633 15.92 4.13 5.30
C HIS A 633 16.84 4.26 6.52
N THR A 634 16.42 3.71 7.66
CA THR A 634 17.01 3.99 8.97
C THR A 634 18.04 2.97 9.44
N ASN A 635 18.10 1.79 8.82
CA ASN A 635 18.84 0.64 9.32
C ASN A 635 18.42 0.22 10.73
N LYS A 636 17.18 0.50 11.15
CA LYS A 636 16.61 0.11 12.45
C LYS A 636 15.31 -0.66 12.26
N ASN A 637 15.04 -1.61 13.16
CA ASN A 637 13.84 -2.42 13.11
C ASN A 637 12.68 -1.78 13.92
N PRO A 638 11.60 -1.27 13.28
CA PRO A 638 10.48 -0.65 13.98
C PRO A 638 9.46 -1.64 14.59
N ILE A 639 9.63 -2.96 14.41
CA ILE A 639 8.72 -3.98 14.95
C ILE A 639 8.76 -3.97 16.48
N HIS A 640 9.95 -3.78 17.06
CA HIS A 640 10.18 -3.70 18.50
C HIS A 640 10.45 -2.24 18.92
N LYS A 641 10.49 -1.99 20.24
CA LYS A 641 10.86 -0.66 20.75
C LYS A 641 12.22 -0.26 20.18
N VAL A 642 12.33 0.99 19.71
CA VAL A 642 13.54 1.49 19.06
C VAL A 642 14.17 2.52 19.95
N ASP A 643 15.48 2.38 20.16
CA ASP A 643 16.38 3.31 20.81
C ASP A 643 17.68 3.49 20.01
N HIS A 644 18.62 4.27 20.53
CA HIS A 644 19.92 4.47 19.89
C HIS A 644 20.76 3.18 19.86
N LYS A 645 20.56 2.27 20.82
CA LYS A 645 21.30 1.00 21.00
C LYS A 645 20.66 -0.20 20.29
N SER A 646 19.52 0.01 19.63
CA SER A 646 18.75 -1.04 18.96
C SER A 646 19.52 -1.65 17.80
N GLU A 647 19.10 -2.87 17.40
CA GLU A 647 19.72 -3.63 16.32
C GLU A 647 19.90 -2.77 15.06
N ILE A 648 21.07 -2.92 14.43
CA ILE A 648 21.37 -2.33 13.13
C ILE A 648 21.01 -3.36 12.07
N VAL A 649 19.98 -3.05 11.29
CA VAL A 649 19.51 -3.90 10.19
C VAL A 649 20.40 -3.66 8.97
N GLU A 650 21.01 -4.72 8.46
CA GLU A 650 21.74 -4.70 7.19
C GLU A 650 20.76 -4.45 6.04
N VAL A 651 21.11 -3.59 5.09
CA VAL A 651 20.21 -3.24 3.98
C VAL A 651 20.97 -3.25 2.67
N PRO A 652 20.59 -4.12 1.72
CA PRO A 652 21.19 -4.13 0.39
C PRO A 652 20.78 -2.89 -0.41
N LYS A 653 21.68 -1.91 -0.45
CA LYS A 653 21.50 -0.61 -1.14
C LYS A 653 22.36 -0.51 -2.38
N GLY A 654 21.98 0.42 -3.25
CA GLY A 654 22.70 0.67 -4.51
C GLY A 654 22.34 -0.33 -5.62
N GLU A 655 22.61 0.07 -6.85
CA GLU A 655 22.23 -0.72 -8.03
C GLU A 655 23.00 -2.04 -8.10
N ILE A 656 24.29 -2.03 -7.78
CA ILE A 656 25.17 -3.20 -7.89
C ILE A 656 24.71 -4.32 -6.95
N HIS A 657 24.49 -4.02 -5.67
CA HIS A 657 24.11 -5.00 -4.66
C HIS A 657 22.68 -5.54 -4.89
N ARG A 658 21.74 -4.65 -5.22
CA ARG A 658 20.36 -5.04 -5.55
C ARG A 658 20.28 -5.86 -6.84
N ARG A 659 21.15 -5.58 -7.81
CA ARG A 659 21.28 -6.39 -9.03
C ARG A 659 21.86 -7.77 -8.70
N LEU A 660 22.87 -7.85 -7.84
CA LEU A 660 23.45 -9.12 -7.38
C LEU A 660 22.38 -10.02 -6.73
N HIS A 661 21.60 -9.49 -5.78
CA HIS A 661 20.52 -10.25 -5.13
C HIS A 661 19.48 -10.73 -6.15
N ARG A 662 19.08 -9.88 -7.08
CA ARG A 662 18.17 -10.29 -8.17
C ARG A 662 18.80 -11.36 -9.07
N SER A 663 20.09 -11.28 -9.35
CA SER A 663 20.83 -12.25 -10.16
C SER A 663 20.88 -13.61 -9.49
N PHE A 664 20.94 -13.70 -8.15
CA PHE A 664 20.83 -14.98 -7.43
C PHE A 664 19.49 -15.68 -7.67
N LEU A 665 18.36 -14.95 -7.67
CA LEU A 665 17.05 -15.53 -8.00
C LEU A 665 16.96 -16.00 -9.47
N ARG A 666 17.68 -15.32 -10.37
CA ARG A 666 17.77 -15.66 -11.79
C ARG A 666 19.10 -16.33 -12.13
N TYR A 667 19.53 -17.30 -11.31
CA TYR A 667 20.79 -18.02 -11.49
C TYR A 667 20.90 -18.74 -12.85
N HIS A 668 19.77 -19.11 -13.45
CA HIS A 668 19.69 -19.81 -14.73
C HIS A 668 19.90 -18.88 -15.94
N ASP A 669 19.79 -17.56 -15.77
CA ASP A 669 19.96 -16.59 -16.86
C ASP A 669 21.46 -16.37 -17.16
N PRO A 670 21.94 -16.68 -18.38
CA PRO A 670 23.34 -16.50 -18.77
C PRO A 670 23.89 -15.10 -18.56
N ALA A 671 23.05 -14.06 -18.66
CA ALA A 671 23.48 -12.68 -18.47
C ALA A 671 24.01 -12.41 -17.06
N ASN A 672 23.61 -13.22 -16.06
CA ASN A 672 23.99 -13.05 -14.66
C ASN A 672 25.26 -13.82 -14.28
N TRP A 673 25.68 -14.81 -15.07
CA TRP A 673 26.77 -15.71 -14.68
C TRP A 673 28.10 -15.02 -14.40
N PRO A 674 28.56 -14.00 -15.16
CA PRO A 674 29.81 -13.32 -14.86
C PRO A 674 29.82 -12.66 -13.47
N LEU A 675 28.70 -12.04 -13.07
CA LEU A 675 28.54 -11.41 -11.77
C LEU A 675 28.51 -12.45 -10.65
N LEU A 676 27.76 -13.53 -10.85
CA LEU A 676 27.64 -14.62 -9.87
C LEU A 676 28.98 -15.34 -9.67
N ARG A 677 29.72 -15.68 -10.73
CA ARG A 677 31.04 -16.31 -10.63
C ARG A 677 32.02 -15.45 -9.82
N LYS A 678 32.09 -14.15 -10.12
CA LYS A 678 32.94 -13.22 -9.37
C LYS A 678 32.58 -13.22 -7.88
N THR A 679 31.29 -13.08 -7.56
CA THR A 679 30.81 -13.04 -6.18
C THR A 679 31.08 -14.37 -5.45
N LEU A 680 30.85 -15.51 -6.10
CA LEU A 680 31.13 -16.84 -5.51
C LEU A 680 32.62 -17.02 -5.19
N ILE A 681 33.52 -16.48 -6.01
CA ILE A 681 34.97 -16.50 -5.72
C ILE A 681 35.28 -15.61 -4.52
N GLU A 682 34.72 -14.39 -4.48
CA GLU A 682 34.89 -13.45 -3.36
C GLU A 682 34.35 -14.01 -2.03
N MET A 683 33.27 -14.79 -2.07
CA MET A 683 32.70 -15.48 -0.90
C MET A 683 33.43 -16.78 -0.53
N GLY A 684 34.49 -17.18 -1.26
CA GLY A 684 35.18 -18.46 -1.02
C GLY A 684 34.36 -19.71 -1.40
N LYS A 685 33.31 -19.55 -2.21
CA LYS A 685 32.39 -20.61 -2.66
C LYS A 685 32.64 -21.03 -4.12
N ALA A 686 33.90 -21.02 -4.56
CA ALA A 686 34.29 -21.38 -5.93
C ALA A 686 33.86 -22.80 -6.34
N HIS A 687 33.69 -23.72 -5.38
CA HIS A 687 33.18 -25.08 -5.62
C HIS A 687 31.76 -25.13 -6.19
N LEU A 688 30.98 -24.04 -6.07
CA LEU A 688 29.66 -23.90 -6.68
C LEU A 688 29.73 -23.48 -8.16
N ILE A 689 30.92 -23.33 -8.73
CA ILE A 689 31.12 -23.03 -10.15
C ILE A 689 31.47 -24.33 -10.86
N GLY A 690 30.64 -24.73 -11.83
CA GLY A 690 30.86 -25.95 -12.60
C GLY A 690 29.60 -26.44 -13.32
N ASN A 691 29.76 -27.53 -14.06
CA ASN A 691 28.67 -28.12 -14.85
C ASN A 691 27.92 -29.23 -14.09
N GLY A 692 28.27 -29.46 -12.82
CA GLY A 692 27.64 -30.48 -11.99
C GLY A 692 26.24 -30.06 -11.50
N PRO A 693 25.40 -31.03 -11.09
CA PRO A 693 24.04 -30.75 -10.60
C PRO A 693 24.03 -29.88 -9.35
N LYS A 694 25.08 -29.97 -8.51
CA LYS A 694 25.24 -29.18 -7.27
C LYS A 694 25.90 -27.80 -7.47
N CYS A 695 26.45 -27.52 -8.65
CA CYS A 695 27.10 -26.23 -8.93
C CYS A 695 26.04 -25.20 -9.31
N LEU A 696 26.03 -23.99 -8.76
CA LEU A 696 25.01 -22.98 -9.05
C LEU A 696 25.11 -22.43 -10.49
N VAL A 697 26.32 -22.09 -10.94
CA VAL A 697 26.60 -21.50 -12.26
C VAL A 697 27.67 -22.30 -13.03
N PRO A 698 27.60 -22.35 -14.36
CA PRO A 698 28.60 -23.05 -15.18
C PRO A 698 29.92 -22.27 -15.26
N TYR A 699 30.97 -22.97 -15.71
CA TYR A 699 32.24 -22.34 -16.09
C TYR A 699 32.05 -21.32 -17.21
N GLU A 700 33.00 -20.41 -17.35
CA GLU A 700 32.99 -19.43 -18.45
C GLU A 700 32.98 -20.16 -19.80
N SER A 701 32.02 -19.80 -20.66
CA SER A 701 31.87 -20.48 -21.95
C SER A 701 32.92 -19.99 -22.96
N ARG A 702 33.25 -20.82 -23.96
CA ARG A 702 34.17 -20.41 -25.06
C ARG A 702 33.70 -19.16 -25.81
N ASN A 703 32.39 -18.92 -25.88
CA ASN A 703 31.83 -17.75 -26.53
C ASN A 703 31.97 -16.48 -25.66
N GLU A 704 31.86 -16.62 -24.33
CA GLU A 704 32.15 -15.54 -23.38
C GLU A 704 33.64 -15.17 -23.41
N LEU A 705 34.53 -16.17 -23.45
CA LEU A 705 35.97 -15.98 -23.58
C LEU A 705 36.32 -15.21 -24.87
N LYS A 706 35.78 -15.64 -26.03
CA LYS A 706 35.96 -14.93 -27.31
C LYS A 706 35.41 -13.51 -27.28
N GLY A 707 34.27 -13.29 -26.64
CA GLY A 707 33.66 -11.96 -26.48
C GLY A 707 34.47 -11.05 -25.55
N ASN A 708 35.07 -11.60 -24.50
CA ASN A 708 35.99 -10.91 -23.60
C ASN A 708 37.32 -10.61 -24.28
N GLU A 709 37.87 -11.55 -25.06
CA GLU A 709 39.04 -11.33 -25.92
C GLU A 709 38.80 -10.24 -26.96
N GLN A 710 37.61 -10.19 -27.59
CA GLN A 710 37.23 -9.11 -28.50
C GLN A 710 37.06 -7.76 -27.78
N LYS A 711 36.50 -7.73 -26.56
CA LYS A 711 36.39 -6.51 -25.75
C LYS A 711 37.75 -6.03 -25.23
N GLU A 712 38.61 -6.95 -24.81
CA GLU A 712 40.02 -6.71 -24.45
C GLU A 712 40.79 -6.17 -25.67
N PHE A 713 40.64 -6.79 -26.84
CA PHE A 713 41.23 -6.33 -28.09
C PHE A 713 40.70 -4.96 -28.52
N ALA A 714 39.40 -4.68 -28.36
CA ALA A 714 38.80 -3.37 -28.61
C ALA A 714 39.27 -2.30 -27.61
N LYS A 715 39.43 -2.63 -26.32
CA LYS A 715 40.02 -1.72 -25.32
C LYS A 715 41.50 -1.45 -25.62
N ARG A 716 42.25 -2.47 -26.02
CA ARG A 716 43.65 -2.34 -26.45
C ARG A 716 43.76 -1.56 -27.77
N SER A 717 42.83 -1.71 -28.71
CA SER A 717 42.82 -0.97 -29.99
C SER A 717 42.36 0.49 -29.81
N ALA A 718 41.41 0.77 -28.90
CA ALA A 718 41.04 2.12 -28.49
C ALA A 718 42.20 2.84 -27.78
N ASN A 719 42.93 2.14 -26.91
CA ASN A 719 44.18 2.65 -26.33
C ASN A 719 45.29 2.81 -27.39
N LYS A 720 45.30 1.99 -28.45
CA LYS A 720 46.21 2.14 -29.60
C LYS A 720 45.84 3.34 -30.48
N ALA A 721 44.55 3.68 -30.59
CA ALA A 721 44.06 4.87 -31.25
C ALA A 721 44.39 6.16 -30.48
N TYR A 722 44.46 6.09 -29.13
CA TYR A 722 44.93 7.20 -28.29
C TYR A 722 46.46 7.31 -28.24
N ALA A 723 47.18 6.18 -28.35
CA ALA A 723 48.65 6.14 -28.39
C ALA A 723 49.27 6.45 -29.77
N LYS A 724 48.49 6.38 -30.86
CA LYS A 724 48.87 6.88 -32.20
C LYS A 724 48.22 8.24 -32.49
N GLY A 725 48.49 9.22 -31.62
CA GLY A 725 48.27 10.62 -31.94
C GLY A 725 49.44 11.19 -32.75
N LYS A 726 49.30 11.27 -34.08
CA LYS A 726 49.86 12.39 -34.86
C LYS A 726 49.13 12.58 -36.19
N ASN A 727 48.46 13.74 -36.25
CA ASN A 727 47.95 14.48 -37.42
C ASN A 727 46.82 13.87 -38.26
N SER A 728 45.59 14.35 -38.04
CA SER A 728 44.87 15.17 -39.03
C SER A 728 43.56 15.73 -38.47
N LYS A 729 43.32 17.01 -38.74
CA LYS A 729 42.17 17.84 -38.38
C LYS A 729 40.79 17.19 -38.65
N THR A 730 39.92 17.05 -37.64
CA THR A 730 38.45 17.23 -37.74
C THR A 730 37.77 17.26 -36.34
N PRO A 731 36.48 17.67 -36.21
CA PRO A 731 36.03 18.82 -35.43
C PRO A 731 35.70 18.51 -33.95
N LYS A 732 35.54 19.56 -33.14
CA LYS A 732 35.06 19.48 -31.74
C LYS A 732 33.80 18.62 -31.63
N HIS A 733 33.91 17.42 -31.07
CA HIS A 733 32.76 16.65 -30.62
C HIS A 733 32.13 17.36 -29.41
N GLN A 734 30.82 17.63 -29.50
CA GLN A 734 30.00 18.08 -28.38
C GLN A 734 30.13 17.10 -27.21
N GLN A 735 30.40 17.66 -26.03
CA GLN A 735 30.38 16.96 -24.75
C GLN A 735 28.99 16.32 -24.59
N GLY A 736 28.94 15.00 -24.42
CA GLY A 736 27.69 14.28 -24.21
C GLY A 736 27.03 14.74 -22.91
N LEU A 737 25.97 15.53 -23.01
CA LEU A 737 25.15 15.99 -21.89
C LEU A 737 24.34 14.81 -21.36
N THR A 738 24.65 14.33 -20.16
CA THR A 738 23.71 13.52 -19.38
C THR A 738 22.57 14.42 -18.89
N ARG A 739 21.32 13.92 -18.86
CA ARG A 739 20.08 14.63 -18.47
C ARG A 739 20.07 15.30 -17.07
N PHE A 740 21.19 15.24 -16.33
CA PHE A 740 21.39 15.79 -15.00
C PHE A 740 22.49 16.88 -14.96
N SER A 741 22.93 17.40 -16.10
CA SER A 741 23.92 18.48 -16.17
C SER A 741 23.24 19.85 -16.18
N ASP A 742 23.75 20.79 -15.39
CA ASP A 742 23.16 22.12 -15.17
C ASP A 742 23.19 23.03 -16.41
N ASN A 743 23.86 22.61 -17.48
CA ASN A 743 24.05 23.39 -18.71
C ASN A 743 23.01 23.05 -19.80
N GLN A 744 21.80 22.63 -19.42
CA GLN A 744 20.69 22.49 -20.37
C GLN A 744 20.04 23.84 -20.69
N PRO A 745 19.69 24.11 -21.97
CA PRO A 745 19.11 25.40 -22.39
C PRO A 745 17.72 25.70 -21.78
N HIS A 746 17.11 24.75 -21.07
CA HIS A 746 15.84 24.92 -20.35
C HIS A 746 16.04 25.36 -18.89
N ASN A 747 17.28 25.37 -18.39
CA ASN A 747 17.64 25.65 -16.99
C ASN A 747 18.29 27.04 -16.80
N ILE A 748 18.32 27.88 -17.83
CA ILE A 748 18.77 29.27 -17.70
C ILE A 748 17.57 30.12 -17.25
N GLN A 749 17.61 30.59 -16.00
CA GLN A 749 16.70 31.61 -15.50
C GLN A 749 16.88 32.89 -16.32
N GLY A 750 15.75 33.44 -16.79
CA GLY A 750 15.73 34.69 -17.54
C GLY A 750 16.25 35.87 -16.71
N GLY A 751 17.25 36.56 -17.24
CA GLY A 751 17.74 37.83 -16.72
C GLY A 751 18.77 38.47 -17.64
N GLN A 752 18.41 39.65 -18.18
CA GLN A 752 19.26 40.72 -18.74
C GLN A 752 19.76 40.64 -20.20
N THR A 753 18.97 41.31 -21.06
CA THR A 753 19.34 42.39 -22.01
C THR A 753 20.75 42.49 -22.61
N GLY A 754 20.83 42.61 -23.95
CA GLY A 754 21.81 43.49 -24.61
C GLY A 754 22.34 43.05 -25.99
N ASN A 755 21.98 43.83 -27.02
CA ASN A 755 22.64 44.05 -28.32
C ASN A 755 22.45 43.07 -29.50
N THR A 756 21.50 43.46 -30.36
CA THR A 756 21.59 43.67 -31.83
C THR A 756 22.90 43.37 -32.54
N GLU A 757 22.82 42.57 -33.62
CA GLU A 757 23.22 43.03 -34.96
C GLU A 757 22.59 42.17 -36.09
N LEU A 758 22.21 42.86 -37.16
CA LEU A 758 21.52 42.39 -38.36
C LEU A 758 22.51 41.88 -39.42
N THR A 759 22.13 40.83 -40.16
CA THR A 759 22.33 40.68 -41.63
C THR A 759 21.61 39.39 -42.08
N GLN A 760 20.44 39.50 -42.71
CA GLN A 760 20.17 39.50 -44.17
C GLN A 760 20.46 38.19 -44.93
N THR A 761 19.35 37.68 -45.51
CA THR A 761 19.20 36.96 -46.79
C THR A 761 19.97 35.64 -47.00
N ASP A 762 19.27 34.53 -47.23
CA ASP A 762 18.72 34.26 -48.57
C ASP A 762 17.76 33.06 -48.62
N THR A 763 17.09 32.96 -49.76
CA THR A 763 15.80 32.31 -49.97
C THR A 763 15.90 30.92 -50.64
N LYS A 764 14.92 30.07 -50.28
CA LYS A 764 14.21 29.04 -51.10
C LYS A 764 14.72 27.58 -51.20
N PRO A 765 13.79 26.63 -51.48
CA PRO A 765 13.76 25.29 -50.86
C PRO A 765 13.84 24.14 -51.88
N ARG A 766 14.04 22.89 -51.44
CA ARG A 766 13.74 21.72 -52.29
C ARG A 766 13.36 20.43 -51.54
N LYS A 767 12.06 20.14 -51.64
CA LYS A 767 11.38 18.88 -52.03
C LYS A 767 11.69 17.56 -51.28
N ALA A 768 10.60 17.04 -50.73
CA ALA A 768 10.35 15.64 -50.39
C ALA A 768 10.53 14.67 -51.57
N LYS A 769 10.94 13.44 -51.25
CA LYS A 769 10.65 12.23 -52.05
C LYS A 769 10.50 11.01 -51.14
N TYR A 770 9.29 10.46 -51.16
CA TYR A 770 8.93 9.08 -50.85
C TYR A 770 9.82 8.08 -51.62
N LYS A 771 10.11 6.93 -51.01
CA LYS A 771 10.11 5.64 -51.72
C LYS A 771 9.92 4.44 -50.79
N LYS A 772 8.98 3.60 -51.23
CA LYS A 772 8.63 2.26 -50.76
C LYS A 772 9.84 1.32 -50.66
N ARG A 773 9.88 0.49 -49.62
CA ARG A 773 9.77 -0.97 -49.71
C ARG A 773 9.22 -1.52 -48.41
#